data_AF-A0A3A0EUI5-F1
#
_entry.id   AF-A0A3A0EUI5-F1
#
_cell.length_a   1.000
_cell.length_b   1.000
_cell.length_c   1.000
_cell.angle_alpha   90.00
_cell.angle_beta   90.00
_cell.angle_gamma   90.00
#
_symmetry.space_group_name_H-M   'P 1'
#
loop_
_entity.id
_entity.type
_entity.pdbx_description
1 polymer ?
#
loop_
_entity_poly.entity_id
_entity_poly.type
_entity_poly.pdbx_seq_one_letter_code
_entity_poly.pdbx_strand_id
1 'polypeptide(L)'
;MTVETTAARKQYTGNGVTAAFATTFKFAANADLVVTLTDTDTGVETAQTLDTDYTVSGAGAAAGGTVTFATPPASTDRVTIERQTTLTQELDYVENDPFPAESHEGGLDKLTMAVQEHRTTLARTLKLSASDLPSTLNNLPSQTDRASRVMGFDAAGQPAAGALIANIDAAIAAFLGGVSIGEISSVGDTATMELLTGMADKQVIYVVGYHANSRVGGGYFQFIAGSAATVDNGLVFTAVGGRWFRILPPGGSIAPEMFGDVSTPAARTAALQAALLSADAVFVSAGIYDPIEISASNKTLFMDAGVEFKLPNGTVISTDVTGPAVFHISGDKVVVHGNFTINGNRANNSSHSFPTSVRIGSLYITGDNAALTGEVYVKDAYWVGAAAEGGSTAGTEIIGPYIHRLKVDDADYHSVMWWSVTDWRIDAIIASGGTPGTWTYGTKDQRIRLGTQLANTSKCKNGSVGHVFSDKYITLTLENGIDNVSVPVALTGAGGKIQNASNIDISCWHAWDASVKNQSYGLAVIDSDGVRIGHALVKDYDCDNAFTGYGFAITGADDLKIGSITVTGSLATAANTRDMIITSGKDVHIGQVVLTAPIGTIEGFQFDYDAAYAPQENIVIDSLISRDHATWDISVDNAGPIRIGYVNDDAVFEASSKLNVYPRILKIGDGITAPPAASSLAQIYVDGADGDLKVIFADGTVKTIVTDT
;
A
#
# COMPACT_ATOMS: atom_id res chain seq x y z
N MET A 1 -52.25 46.00 71.80
CA MET A 1 -51.19 45.99 70.76
C MET A 1 -51.23 44.73 69.92
N THR A 2 -51.45 44.87 68.60
CA THR A 2 -51.69 43.80 67.61
C THR A 2 -50.41 43.15 67.05
N VAL A 3 -50.53 41.93 66.52
CA VAL A 3 -49.47 41.27 65.71
C VAL A 3 -49.50 41.80 64.26
N GLU A 4 -48.58 42.71 63.92
CA GLU A 4 -48.53 43.35 62.59
C GLU A 4 -47.57 42.67 61.59
N THR A 5 -46.68 41.80 62.06
CA THR A 5 -45.73 41.08 61.22
C THR A 5 -46.23 39.69 60.86
N THR A 6 -45.92 39.20 59.65
CA THR A 6 -46.16 37.80 59.25
C THR A 6 -44.97 36.88 59.54
N ALA A 7 -43.87 37.40 60.10
CA ALA A 7 -42.70 36.62 60.43
C ALA A 7 -42.91 35.85 61.73
N ALA A 8 -42.59 34.55 61.72
CA ALA A 8 -42.54 33.68 62.89
C ALA A 8 -41.18 32.97 63.03
N ARG A 9 -40.23 33.31 62.15
CA ARG A 9 -38.92 32.67 62.05
C ARG A 9 -37.88 33.67 61.58
N LYS A 10 -36.67 33.57 62.13
CA LYS A 10 -35.50 34.33 61.69
C LYS A 10 -34.27 33.44 61.66
N GLN A 11 -33.40 33.66 60.69
CA GLN A 11 -32.13 32.96 60.57
C GLN A 11 -30.95 33.93 60.59
N TYR A 12 -29.85 33.47 61.18
CA TYR A 12 -28.55 34.14 61.22
C TYR A 12 -27.44 33.16 60.90
N THR A 13 -26.31 33.67 60.42
CA THR A 13 -25.07 32.90 60.33
C THR A 13 -24.24 33.22 61.56
N GLY A 14 -23.75 32.19 62.25
CA GLY A 14 -22.81 32.34 63.35
C GLY A 14 -21.46 32.89 62.86
N ASN A 15 -20.65 33.36 63.79
CA ASN A 15 -19.30 33.87 63.51
C ASN A 15 -18.30 33.52 64.63
N GLY A 16 -18.72 32.68 65.59
CA GLY A 16 -17.94 32.30 66.76
C GLY A 16 -17.79 33.41 67.82
N VAL A 17 -18.42 34.58 67.64
CA VAL A 17 -18.23 35.75 68.53
C VAL A 17 -19.56 36.34 69.01
N THR A 18 -20.54 36.52 68.12
CA THR A 18 -21.84 37.11 68.42
C THR A 18 -22.72 36.09 69.15
N ALA A 19 -23.09 36.40 70.40
CA ALA A 19 -23.97 35.54 71.21
C ALA A 19 -25.45 35.98 71.20
N ALA A 20 -25.72 37.25 70.91
CA ALA A 20 -27.06 37.84 71.01
C ALA A 20 -27.69 38.05 69.61
N PHE A 21 -28.88 37.48 69.41
CA PHE A 21 -29.61 37.51 68.15
C PHE A 21 -31.04 38.00 68.37
N ALA A 22 -31.49 38.98 67.58
CA ALA A 22 -32.84 39.51 67.69
C ALA A 22 -33.86 38.56 67.02
N THR A 23 -35.05 38.44 67.61
CA THR A 23 -36.15 37.64 67.03
C THR A 23 -36.86 38.40 65.92
N THR A 24 -37.06 39.71 66.07
CA THR A 24 -37.78 40.62 65.13
C THR A 24 -39.28 40.31 64.94
N PHE A 25 -39.86 39.45 65.79
CA PHE A 25 -41.28 39.14 65.81
C PHE A 25 -41.78 38.94 67.26
N LYS A 26 -43.04 39.27 67.53
CA LYS A 26 -43.69 39.10 68.85
C LYS A 26 -43.79 37.62 69.22
N PHE A 27 -43.60 37.29 70.49
CA PHE A 27 -43.84 35.97 71.09
C PHE A 27 -44.42 36.16 72.50
N ALA A 28 -45.27 35.24 72.98
CA ALA A 28 -46.03 35.46 74.23
C ALA A 28 -45.22 35.10 75.48
N ALA A 29 -44.48 33.99 75.44
CA ALA A 29 -43.59 33.55 76.51
C ALA A 29 -42.22 33.14 75.96
N ASN A 30 -41.18 33.23 76.78
CA ASN A 30 -39.82 32.80 76.40
C ASN A 30 -39.78 31.34 75.90
N ALA A 31 -40.62 30.47 76.47
CA ALA A 31 -40.75 29.07 76.09
C ALA A 31 -41.40 28.85 74.70
N ASP A 32 -42.03 29.87 74.12
CA ASP A 32 -42.57 29.79 72.76
C ASP A 32 -41.47 29.96 71.69
N LEU A 33 -40.20 30.14 72.05
CA LEU A 33 -39.11 30.20 71.08
C LEU A 33 -38.30 28.90 71.08
N VAL A 34 -38.22 28.29 69.90
CA VAL A 34 -37.36 27.15 69.63
C VAL A 34 -36.15 27.63 68.83
N VAL A 35 -34.96 27.22 69.27
CA VAL A 35 -33.70 27.58 68.63
C VAL A 35 -33.00 26.31 68.14
N THR A 36 -32.54 26.34 66.89
CA THR A 36 -31.85 25.22 66.26
C THR A 36 -30.58 25.72 65.59
N LEU A 37 -29.46 25.05 65.84
CA LEU A 37 -28.23 25.26 65.08
C LEU A 37 -28.16 24.21 63.97
N THR A 38 -27.93 24.65 62.75
CA THR A 38 -27.61 23.75 61.62
C THR A 38 -26.15 23.92 61.27
N ASP A 39 -25.35 22.88 61.38
CA ASP A 39 -24.00 22.86 60.81
C ASP A 39 -24.12 22.91 59.28
N THR A 40 -23.53 23.92 58.66
CA THR A 40 -23.69 24.21 57.23
C THR A 40 -22.83 23.34 56.32
N ASP A 41 -21.83 22.64 56.85
CA ASP A 41 -20.97 21.73 56.08
C ASP A 41 -21.54 20.31 56.06
N THR A 42 -22.08 19.86 57.19
CA THR A 42 -22.61 18.49 57.38
C THR A 42 -24.14 18.42 57.25
N GLY A 43 -24.84 19.54 57.40
CA GLY A 43 -26.29 19.62 57.40
C GLY A 43 -26.95 19.12 58.69
N VAL A 44 -26.17 18.80 59.74
CA VAL A 44 -26.70 18.27 61.00
C VAL A 44 -27.42 19.37 61.78
N GLU A 45 -28.67 19.13 62.16
CA GLU A 45 -29.48 20.04 62.98
C GLU A 45 -29.43 19.63 64.46
N THR A 46 -29.09 20.58 65.34
CA THR A 46 -29.03 20.40 66.79
C THR A 46 -30.00 21.36 67.48
N ALA A 47 -31.04 20.81 68.10
CA ALA A 47 -31.97 21.59 68.92
C ALA A 47 -31.26 22.11 70.18
N GLN A 48 -31.46 23.38 70.50
CA GLN A 48 -30.89 24.04 71.67
C GLN A 48 -31.94 24.08 72.79
N THR A 49 -31.48 24.04 74.04
CA THR A 49 -32.33 24.00 75.24
C THR A 49 -32.39 25.36 75.91
N LEU A 50 -33.60 25.89 76.13
CA LEU A 50 -33.82 27.15 76.87
C LEU A 50 -33.28 27.04 78.30
N ASP A 51 -32.67 28.13 78.79
CA ASP A 51 -32.02 28.27 80.10
C ASP A 51 -30.76 27.40 80.32
N THR A 52 -30.37 26.58 79.33
CA THR A 52 -29.10 25.83 79.32
C THR A 52 -28.17 26.34 78.22
N ASP A 53 -28.63 26.30 76.97
CA ASP A 53 -27.83 26.66 75.79
C ASP A 53 -28.07 28.12 75.37
N TYR A 54 -29.27 28.66 75.64
CA TYR A 54 -29.63 30.05 75.39
C TYR A 54 -30.64 30.59 76.40
N THR A 55 -30.69 31.91 76.54
CA THR A 55 -31.70 32.64 77.32
C THR A 55 -32.49 33.57 76.41
N VAL A 56 -33.72 33.93 76.80
CA VAL A 56 -34.61 34.80 76.02
C VAL A 56 -35.06 35.98 76.87
N SER A 57 -35.13 37.16 76.26
CA SER A 57 -35.72 38.37 76.85
C SER A 57 -36.66 39.04 75.85
N GLY A 58 -37.62 39.84 76.32
CA GLY A 58 -38.52 40.60 75.46
C GLY A 58 -39.83 39.90 75.08
N ALA A 59 -40.27 38.91 75.85
CA ALA A 59 -41.61 38.33 75.73
C ALA A 59 -42.70 39.41 75.81
N GLY A 60 -43.72 39.31 74.95
CA GLY A 60 -44.83 40.25 74.87
C GLY A 60 -44.54 41.55 74.08
N ALA A 61 -43.27 41.86 73.78
CA ALA A 61 -42.92 43.08 73.04
C ALA A 61 -43.27 42.97 71.55
N ALA A 62 -43.85 44.03 70.96
CA ALA A 62 -44.27 44.03 69.56
C ALA A 62 -43.10 43.89 68.56
N ALA A 63 -41.93 44.46 68.88
CA ALA A 63 -40.71 44.34 68.07
C ALA A 63 -39.98 42.98 68.26
N GLY A 64 -40.53 42.11 69.11
CA GLY A 64 -39.87 40.90 69.58
C GLY A 64 -38.83 41.18 70.66
N GLY A 65 -38.01 40.17 70.89
CA GLY A 65 -37.00 40.09 71.92
C GLY A 65 -35.65 39.59 71.41
N THR A 66 -34.75 39.22 72.33
CA THR A 66 -33.38 38.79 72.04
C THR A 66 -33.12 37.40 72.62
N VAL A 67 -32.61 36.50 71.77
CA VAL A 67 -32.03 35.20 72.13
C VAL A 67 -30.54 35.39 72.39
N THR A 68 -30.06 35.01 73.57
CA THR A 68 -28.63 35.10 73.92
C THR A 68 -28.08 33.71 74.23
N PHE A 69 -27.13 33.24 73.44
CA PHE A 69 -26.47 31.95 73.62
C PHE A 69 -25.45 31.97 74.78
N ALA A 70 -25.34 30.87 75.49
CA ALA A 70 -24.29 30.65 76.48
C ALA A 70 -22.90 30.48 75.81
N THR A 71 -22.86 29.84 74.65
CA THR A 71 -21.67 29.74 73.79
C THR A 71 -21.99 30.33 72.41
N PRO A 72 -21.24 31.33 71.91
CA PRO A 72 -21.49 31.91 70.60
C PRO A 72 -21.48 30.84 69.49
N PRO A 73 -22.52 30.79 68.61
CA PRO A 73 -22.56 29.84 67.48
C PRO A 73 -21.36 30.02 66.53
N ALA A 74 -20.77 28.91 66.08
CA ALA A 74 -19.57 28.91 65.23
C ALA A 74 -19.86 29.49 63.83
N SER A 75 -18.80 29.79 63.05
CA SER A 75 -18.96 30.30 61.68
C SER A 75 -19.61 29.29 60.72
N THR A 76 -19.52 28.00 61.06
CA THR A 76 -20.18 26.91 60.33
C THR A 76 -21.64 26.71 60.77
N ASP A 77 -22.12 27.39 61.81
CA ASP A 77 -23.48 27.24 62.30
C ASP A 77 -24.44 28.26 61.66
N ARG A 78 -25.59 27.78 61.21
CA ARG A 78 -26.76 28.61 60.93
C ARG A 78 -27.72 28.55 62.12
N VAL A 79 -27.92 29.71 62.76
CA VAL A 79 -28.89 29.89 63.84
C VAL A 79 -30.27 30.03 63.23
N THR A 80 -31.20 29.19 63.65
CA THR A 80 -32.63 29.33 63.34
C THR A 80 -33.38 29.60 64.64
N ILE A 81 -34.13 30.69 64.69
CA ILE A 81 -35.05 31.01 65.79
C ILE A 81 -36.46 30.96 65.22
N GLU A 82 -37.30 30.09 65.75
CA GLU A 82 -38.69 29.88 65.32
C GLU A 82 -39.62 30.03 66.51
N ARG A 83 -40.78 30.66 66.28
CA ARG A 83 -41.86 30.71 67.26
C ARG A 83 -42.68 29.43 67.17
N GLN A 84 -42.97 28.83 68.31
CA GLN A 84 -43.85 27.69 68.47
C GLN A 84 -44.81 27.98 69.63
N THR A 85 -45.91 28.66 69.32
CA THR A 85 -46.91 29.09 70.29
C THR A 85 -47.67 27.89 70.84
N THR A 86 -47.86 27.83 72.16
CA THR A 86 -48.69 26.79 72.79
C THR A 86 -50.15 26.87 72.31
N LEU A 87 -50.69 25.79 71.75
CA LEU A 87 -52.03 25.73 71.13
C LEU A 87 -53.17 25.50 72.15
N THR A 88 -53.11 26.13 73.32
CA THR A 88 -54.14 26.12 74.36
C THR A 88 -54.83 27.47 74.48
N GLN A 89 -56.14 27.47 74.71
CA GLN A 89 -56.88 28.68 75.10
C GLN A 89 -57.01 28.73 76.62
N GLU A 90 -56.41 29.73 77.25
CA GLU A 90 -56.43 29.93 78.70
C GLU A 90 -57.39 31.05 79.13
N LEU A 91 -57.98 31.76 78.18
CA LEU A 91 -58.88 32.89 78.42
C LEU A 91 -60.31 32.40 78.71
N ASP A 92 -60.82 32.76 79.88
CA ASP A 92 -62.18 32.50 80.35
C ASP A 92 -62.93 33.82 80.56
N TYR A 93 -64.14 33.94 80.02
CA TYR A 93 -64.97 35.15 80.15
C TYR A 93 -66.07 34.93 81.16
N VAL A 94 -66.14 35.83 82.15
CA VAL A 94 -67.22 35.85 83.13
C VAL A 94 -68.35 36.75 82.63
N GLU A 95 -69.59 36.27 82.71
CA GLU A 95 -70.76 37.02 82.28
C GLU A 95 -70.94 38.30 83.11
N ASN A 96 -71.21 39.43 82.44
CA ASN A 96 -71.45 40.76 83.02
C ASN A 96 -70.23 41.50 83.63
N ASP A 97 -69.00 41.00 83.45
CA ASP A 97 -67.78 41.71 83.83
C ASP A 97 -67.43 42.80 82.78
N PRO A 98 -66.77 43.92 83.15
CA PRO A 98 -66.26 44.88 82.17
C PRO A 98 -65.35 44.20 81.16
N PHE A 99 -65.51 44.52 79.87
CA PHE A 99 -64.78 43.87 78.79
C PHE A 99 -63.25 44.00 78.97
N PRO A 100 -62.51 42.90 79.20
CA PRO A 100 -61.07 42.94 79.41
C PRO A 100 -60.35 43.04 78.05
N ALA A 101 -60.34 44.24 77.48
CA ALA A 101 -59.87 44.49 76.11
C ALA A 101 -58.44 43.96 75.86
N GLU A 102 -57.52 44.17 76.79
CA GLU A 102 -56.13 43.68 76.69
C GLU A 102 -56.03 42.15 76.70
N SER A 103 -56.80 41.47 77.56
CA SER A 103 -56.82 40.00 77.61
C SER A 103 -57.48 39.40 76.37
N HIS A 104 -58.53 40.05 75.86
CA HIS A 104 -59.18 39.68 74.60
C HIS A 104 -58.20 39.82 73.42
N GLU A 105 -57.52 40.96 73.31
CA GLU A 105 -56.53 41.20 72.27
C GLU A 105 -55.35 40.22 72.37
N GLY A 106 -54.84 39.93 73.57
CA GLY A 106 -53.79 38.94 73.78
C GLY A 106 -54.20 37.52 73.33
N GLY A 107 -55.46 37.14 73.52
CA GLY A 107 -56.01 35.89 73.01
C GLY A 107 -56.06 35.84 71.48
N LEU A 108 -56.50 36.93 70.83
CA LEU A 108 -56.53 37.05 69.37
C LEU A 108 -55.11 37.06 68.77
N ASP A 109 -54.17 37.73 69.41
CA ASP A 109 -52.77 37.72 69.01
C ASP A 109 -52.16 36.32 69.10
N LYS A 110 -52.41 35.58 70.18
CA LYS A 110 -51.94 34.20 70.35
C LYS A 110 -52.45 33.29 69.22
N LEU A 111 -53.74 33.39 68.87
CA LEU A 111 -54.32 32.65 67.75
C LEU A 111 -53.73 33.07 66.41
N THR A 112 -53.51 34.37 66.20
CA THR A 112 -52.88 34.89 64.97
C THR A 112 -51.45 34.36 64.82
N MET A 113 -50.69 34.32 65.93
CA MET A 113 -49.33 33.78 65.95
C MET A 113 -49.31 32.29 65.59
N ALA A 114 -50.21 31.48 66.17
CA ALA A 114 -50.35 30.07 65.84
C ALA A 114 -50.71 29.82 64.36
N VAL A 115 -51.59 30.65 63.78
CA VAL A 115 -51.95 30.56 62.35
C VAL A 115 -50.74 30.86 61.44
N GLN A 116 -49.91 31.85 61.78
CA GLN A 116 -48.68 32.16 61.03
C GLN A 116 -47.67 31.01 61.05
N GLU A 117 -47.55 30.33 62.19
CA GLU A 117 -46.70 29.16 62.37
C GLU A 117 -47.21 27.98 61.55
N HIS A 118 -48.51 27.66 61.63
CA HIS A 118 -49.11 26.61 60.81
C HIS A 118 -48.96 26.89 59.31
N ARG A 119 -49.09 28.14 58.85
CA ARG A 119 -48.83 28.51 57.45
C ARG A 119 -47.39 28.16 57.03
N THR A 120 -46.42 28.41 57.91
CA THR A 120 -45.00 28.10 57.65
C THR A 120 -44.75 26.60 57.60
N THR A 121 -45.41 25.83 58.46
CA THR A 121 -45.37 24.36 58.43
C THR A 121 -46.03 23.81 57.15
N LEU A 122 -47.24 24.26 56.81
CA LEU A 122 -47.96 23.87 55.59
C LEU A 122 -47.24 24.29 54.29
N ALA A 123 -46.41 25.34 54.33
CA ALA A 123 -45.57 25.70 53.19
C ALA A 123 -44.43 24.70 52.94
N ARG A 124 -44.08 23.86 53.93
CA ARG A 124 -43.00 22.86 53.87
C ARG A 124 -43.51 21.41 53.72
N THR A 125 -44.83 21.20 53.63
CA THR A 125 -45.42 19.87 53.41
C THR A 125 -45.57 19.56 51.92
N LEU A 126 -45.60 18.27 51.55
CA LEU A 126 -46.06 17.84 50.23
C LEU A 126 -47.54 18.25 50.04
N LYS A 127 -47.89 18.77 48.86
CA LYS A 127 -49.24 19.23 48.52
C LYS A 127 -49.75 18.51 47.30
N LEU A 128 -51.04 18.17 47.33
CA LEU A 128 -51.77 17.76 46.13
C LEU A 128 -52.13 18.97 45.28
N SER A 129 -52.51 18.72 44.01
CA SER A 129 -53.02 19.75 43.13
C SER A 129 -54.33 20.33 43.68
N ALA A 130 -54.60 21.60 43.43
CA ALA A 130 -55.81 22.26 43.89
C ALA A 130 -57.12 21.64 43.34
N SER A 131 -57.03 20.86 42.26
CA SER A 131 -58.16 20.15 41.65
C SER A 131 -58.40 18.73 42.19
N ASP A 132 -57.49 18.22 43.04
CA ASP A 132 -57.57 16.86 43.56
C ASP A 132 -58.57 16.78 44.73
N LEU A 133 -59.49 15.80 44.68
CA LEU A 133 -60.48 15.61 45.74
C LEU A 133 -59.89 14.82 46.93
N PRO A 134 -60.04 15.30 48.18
CA PRO A 134 -59.53 14.63 49.36
C PRO A 134 -60.42 13.45 49.75
N SER A 135 -60.24 12.29 49.10
CA SER A 135 -60.85 11.05 49.60
C SER A 135 -59.99 9.80 49.44
N THR A 136 -58.85 9.86 48.72
CA THR A 136 -57.89 8.75 48.60
C THR A 136 -56.43 9.19 48.39
N LEU A 137 -56.19 10.35 47.78
CA LEU A 137 -54.85 10.88 47.44
C LEU A 137 -54.00 11.34 48.63
N ASN A 138 -54.58 11.45 49.84
CA ASN A 138 -53.92 12.04 51.01
C ASN A 138 -53.20 11.04 51.92
N ASN A 139 -53.37 9.73 51.70
CA ASN A 139 -52.80 8.73 52.59
C ASN A 139 -51.58 8.08 51.93
N LEU A 140 -50.42 8.20 52.57
CA LEU A 140 -49.29 7.33 52.25
C LEU A 140 -49.68 5.87 52.52
N PRO A 141 -49.11 4.90 51.78
CA PRO A 141 -49.23 3.48 52.12
C PRO A 141 -48.84 3.22 53.58
N SER A 142 -49.32 2.11 54.15
CA SER A 142 -49.05 1.77 55.55
C SER A 142 -47.54 1.75 55.83
N GLN A 143 -47.13 1.98 57.09
CA GLN A 143 -45.70 1.96 57.45
C GLN A 143 -45.02 0.65 57.04
N THR A 144 -45.73 -0.47 57.16
CA THR A 144 -45.27 -1.80 56.72
C THR A 144 -45.02 -1.85 55.21
N ASP A 145 -45.94 -1.30 54.40
CA ASP A 145 -45.85 -1.37 52.94
C ASP A 145 -44.76 -0.46 52.37
N ARG A 146 -44.50 0.68 53.03
CA ARG A 146 -43.50 1.66 52.56
C ARG A 146 -42.09 1.48 53.16
N ALA A 147 -41.89 0.50 54.04
CA ALA A 147 -40.57 0.24 54.62
C ALA A 147 -39.58 -0.16 53.51
N SER A 148 -38.45 0.56 53.41
CA SER A 148 -37.41 0.36 52.38
C SER A 148 -37.90 0.50 50.93
N ARG A 149 -38.91 1.35 50.70
CA ARG A 149 -39.50 1.63 49.38
C ARG A 149 -39.35 3.10 49.00
N VAL A 150 -39.36 3.40 47.70
CA VAL A 150 -39.41 4.78 47.19
C VAL A 150 -40.86 5.27 47.11
N MET A 151 -41.06 6.58 47.21
CA MET A 151 -42.37 7.20 46.96
C MET A 151 -42.59 7.30 45.44
N GLY A 152 -43.69 6.74 44.95
CA GLY A 152 -44.12 6.85 43.55
C GLY A 152 -45.63 7.02 43.45
N PHE A 153 -46.16 6.94 42.23
CA PHE A 153 -47.59 6.98 41.96
C PHE A 153 -48.03 5.72 41.20
N ASP A 154 -49.20 5.17 41.54
CA ASP A 154 -49.76 4.03 40.82
C ASP A 154 -50.47 4.44 39.51
N ALA A 155 -51.09 3.48 38.82
CA ALA A 155 -51.80 3.73 37.56
C ALA A 155 -53.01 4.69 37.70
N ALA A 156 -53.52 4.89 38.91
CA ALA A 156 -54.58 5.83 39.22
C ALA A 156 -54.04 7.18 39.74
N GLY A 157 -52.71 7.36 39.77
CA GLY A 157 -52.06 8.56 40.29
C GLY A 157 -52.02 8.65 41.82
N GLN A 158 -52.28 7.56 42.53
CA GLN A 158 -52.27 7.54 44.00
C GLN A 158 -50.85 7.32 44.54
N PRO A 159 -50.47 7.92 45.69
CA PRO A 159 -49.20 7.65 46.34
C PRO A 159 -49.01 6.15 46.60
N ALA A 160 -47.93 5.57 46.07
CA ALA A 160 -47.60 4.16 46.16
C ALA A 160 -46.14 3.96 46.61
N ALA A 161 -45.89 2.83 47.26
CA ALA A 161 -44.57 2.41 47.69
C ALA A 161 -43.89 1.62 46.57
N GLY A 162 -43.02 2.27 45.79
CA GLY A 162 -42.26 1.67 44.71
C GLY A 162 -41.05 0.88 45.21
N ALA A 163 -40.61 -0.14 44.46
CA ALA A 163 -39.38 -0.85 44.77
C ALA A 163 -38.17 0.10 44.79
N LEU A 164 -37.22 -0.14 45.71
CA LEU A 164 -35.93 0.54 45.67
C LEU A 164 -35.18 0.05 44.42
N ILE A 165 -35.13 0.89 43.39
CA ILE A 165 -34.45 0.51 42.16
C ILE A 165 -32.97 0.85 42.32
N ALA A 166 -32.16 -0.14 42.67
CA ALA A 166 -30.72 0.00 42.82
C ALA A 166 -30.00 0.29 41.47
N ASN A 167 -30.69 0.09 40.33
CA ASN A 167 -30.09 0.19 39.01
C ASN A 167 -31.08 0.73 37.98
N ILE A 168 -30.79 1.90 37.39
CA ILE A 168 -31.67 2.62 36.46
C ILE A 168 -32.07 1.74 35.25
N ASP A 169 -31.19 0.84 34.83
CA ASP A 169 -31.42 -0.09 33.71
C ASP A 169 -32.61 -1.04 33.92
N ALA A 170 -32.85 -1.46 35.16
CA ALA A 170 -33.99 -2.33 35.50
C ALA A 170 -35.33 -1.59 35.43
N ALA A 171 -35.34 -0.27 35.68
CA ALA A 171 -36.54 0.56 35.57
C ALA A 171 -36.98 0.72 34.11
N ILE A 172 -36.02 0.91 33.21
CA ILE A 172 -36.28 1.13 31.78
C ILE A 172 -36.77 -0.17 31.13
N ALA A 173 -36.17 -1.32 31.47
CA ALA A 173 -36.59 -2.63 30.97
C ALA A 173 -38.04 -3.00 31.36
N ALA A 174 -38.47 -2.58 32.55
CA ALA A 174 -39.84 -2.78 33.02
C ALA A 174 -40.85 -1.85 32.31
N PHE A 175 -40.47 -0.59 32.07
CA PHE A 175 -41.32 0.39 31.39
C PHE A 175 -41.59 0.02 29.91
N LEU A 176 -40.63 -0.62 29.24
CA LEU A 176 -40.72 -1.00 27.83
C LEU A 176 -41.29 -2.41 27.60
N GLY A 177 -41.86 -3.07 28.63
CA GLY A 177 -42.59 -4.33 28.45
C GLY A 177 -41.71 -5.56 28.15
N GLY A 178 -40.57 -5.69 28.83
CA GLY A 178 -39.70 -6.87 28.67
C GLY A 178 -38.81 -6.84 27.44
N VAL A 179 -38.66 -5.67 26.79
CA VAL A 179 -37.56 -5.42 25.87
C VAL A 179 -36.27 -5.41 26.68
N SER A 180 -35.49 -6.46 26.53
CA SER A 180 -34.08 -6.47 26.91
C SER A 180 -33.38 -5.32 26.18
N ILE A 181 -32.97 -4.30 26.92
CA ILE A 181 -31.97 -3.30 26.47
C ILE A 181 -30.54 -3.86 26.55
N GLY A 182 -30.41 -5.20 26.56
CA GLY A 182 -29.14 -5.92 26.44
C GLY A 182 -28.71 -6.21 25.00
N GLU A 183 -29.36 -5.65 23.99
CA GLU A 183 -28.73 -5.58 22.68
C GLU A 183 -27.66 -4.50 22.74
N ILE A 184 -26.43 -4.90 23.07
CA ILE A 184 -25.24 -4.07 22.88
C ILE A 184 -25.21 -3.68 21.40
N SER A 185 -25.80 -2.54 21.08
CA SER A 185 -25.93 -2.10 19.68
C SER A 185 -24.57 -1.75 19.10
N SER A 186 -23.60 -1.38 19.95
CA SER A 186 -22.23 -1.15 19.54
C SER A 186 -21.19 -1.41 20.62
N VAL A 187 -20.02 -1.90 20.23
CA VAL A 187 -18.81 -1.97 21.07
C VAL A 187 -17.66 -1.19 20.45
N GLY A 188 -16.69 -0.78 21.27
CA GLY A 188 -15.56 0.03 20.83
C GLY A 188 -14.58 -0.72 19.92
N ASP A 189 -14.36 -2.01 20.18
CA ASP A 189 -13.32 -2.81 19.52
C ASP A 189 -13.64 -4.31 19.48
N THR A 190 -12.89 -5.06 18.67
CA THR A 190 -13.10 -6.51 18.50
C THR A 190 -12.74 -7.29 19.76
N ALA A 191 -11.71 -6.89 20.52
CA ALA A 191 -11.37 -7.55 21.78
C ALA A 191 -12.51 -7.48 22.81
N THR A 192 -13.20 -6.35 22.89
CA THR A 192 -14.39 -6.17 23.73
C THR A 192 -15.55 -7.04 23.23
N MET A 193 -15.74 -7.16 21.91
CA MET A 193 -16.73 -8.06 21.30
C MET A 193 -16.51 -9.52 21.70
N GLU A 194 -15.26 -10.00 21.69
CA GLU A 194 -14.92 -11.41 21.99
C GLU A 194 -15.26 -11.81 23.44
N LEU A 195 -15.27 -10.84 24.36
CA LEU A 195 -15.57 -11.02 25.78
C LEU A 195 -17.08 -11.00 26.09
N LEU A 196 -17.93 -10.69 25.10
CA LEU A 196 -19.38 -10.67 25.31
C LEU A 196 -19.92 -12.07 25.61
N THR A 197 -20.83 -12.15 26.59
CA THR A 197 -21.47 -13.39 27.04
C THR A 197 -22.99 -13.24 27.04
N GLY A 198 -23.73 -14.36 27.04
CA GLY A 198 -25.20 -14.33 27.04
C GLY A 198 -25.84 -13.91 25.72
N MET A 199 -25.05 -13.94 24.64
CA MET A 199 -25.44 -13.60 23.27
C MET A 199 -26.51 -14.54 22.71
N ALA A 200 -27.58 -13.99 22.14
CA ALA A 200 -28.58 -14.78 21.43
C ALA A 200 -28.07 -15.19 20.03
N ASP A 201 -28.47 -16.37 19.55
CA ASP A 201 -28.14 -16.78 18.18
C ASP A 201 -28.64 -15.73 17.17
N LYS A 202 -27.79 -15.43 16.17
CA LYS A 202 -28.01 -14.42 15.12
C LYS A 202 -28.03 -12.96 15.59
N GLN A 203 -27.74 -12.68 16.86
CA GLN A 203 -27.64 -11.31 17.35
C GLN A 203 -26.56 -10.54 16.56
N VAL A 204 -26.89 -9.32 16.15
CA VAL A 204 -26.00 -8.44 15.38
C VAL A 204 -25.53 -7.28 16.25
N ILE A 205 -24.25 -6.95 16.15
CA ILE A 205 -23.66 -5.79 16.81
C ILE A 205 -22.84 -4.97 15.83
N TYR A 206 -22.64 -3.69 16.13
CA TYR A 206 -21.70 -2.84 15.41
C TYR A 206 -20.40 -2.67 16.20
N VAL A 207 -19.25 -2.94 15.60
CA VAL A 207 -17.93 -2.71 16.20
C VAL A 207 -17.33 -1.46 15.57
N VAL A 208 -16.92 -0.48 16.38
CA VAL A 208 -16.45 0.83 15.89
C VAL A 208 -15.10 0.73 15.15
N GLY A 209 -14.16 -0.06 15.67
CA GLY A 209 -12.85 -0.29 15.05
C GLY A 209 -12.30 -1.66 15.41
N TYR A 210 -11.23 -2.09 14.75
CA TYR A 210 -10.55 -3.33 15.13
C TYR A 210 -9.93 -3.17 16.53
N HIS A 211 -9.18 -2.09 16.74
CA HIS A 211 -8.53 -1.77 18.02
C HIS A 211 -9.29 -0.70 18.80
N ALA A 212 -9.09 -0.67 20.11
CA ALA A 212 -9.62 0.38 20.98
C ALA A 212 -9.18 1.77 20.50
N ASN A 213 -10.11 2.72 20.50
CA ASN A 213 -9.91 4.09 19.99
C ASN A 213 -9.54 4.20 18.50
N SER A 214 -9.65 3.12 17.71
CA SER A 214 -9.55 3.15 16.26
C SER A 214 -10.94 3.26 15.61
N ARG A 215 -10.99 3.86 14.42
CA ARG A 215 -12.19 3.85 13.54
C ARG A 215 -11.97 3.04 12.27
N VAL A 216 -10.92 2.22 12.26
CA VAL A 216 -10.48 1.42 11.11
C VAL A 216 -10.71 -0.05 11.44
N GLY A 217 -11.17 -0.84 10.47
CA GLY A 217 -11.38 -2.28 10.63
C GLY A 217 -12.65 -2.71 11.37
N GLY A 218 -13.50 -1.74 11.78
CA GLY A 218 -14.81 -1.99 12.37
C GLY A 218 -15.83 -2.55 11.38
N GLY A 219 -17.08 -2.72 11.80
CA GLY A 219 -18.17 -3.22 10.96
C GLY A 219 -19.26 -3.94 11.75
N TYR A 220 -20.22 -4.52 11.03
CA TYR A 220 -21.28 -5.32 11.63
C TYR A 220 -20.83 -6.77 11.83
N PHE A 221 -21.21 -7.36 12.95
CA PHE A 221 -20.91 -8.75 13.29
C PHE A 221 -22.16 -9.48 13.74
N GLN A 222 -22.31 -10.73 13.31
CA GLN A 222 -23.37 -11.63 13.73
C GLN A 222 -22.82 -12.74 14.60
N PHE A 223 -23.42 -12.96 15.77
CA PHE A 223 -23.10 -14.12 16.59
C PHE A 223 -23.83 -15.35 16.08
N ILE A 224 -23.10 -16.47 15.95
CA ILE A 224 -23.66 -17.77 15.62
C ILE A 224 -23.38 -18.73 16.78
N ALA A 225 -24.44 -19.15 17.46
CA ALA A 225 -24.36 -20.00 18.64
C ALA A 225 -23.83 -21.40 18.28
N GLY A 226 -22.89 -21.90 19.08
CA GLY A 226 -22.29 -23.23 18.91
C GLY A 226 -21.41 -23.39 17.66
N SER A 227 -21.13 -22.32 16.90
CA SER A 227 -20.24 -22.40 15.74
C SER A 227 -18.82 -22.80 16.13
N ALA A 228 -18.22 -23.68 15.32
CA ALA A 228 -16.83 -24.13 15.44
C ALA A 228 -15.96 -23.69 14.25
N ALA A 229 -16.39 -22.64 13.52
CA ALA A 229 -15.60 -22.08 12.42
C ALA A 229 -14.20 -21.64 12.90
N THR A 230 -13.22 -21.83 12.03
CA THR A 230 -11.83 -21.40 12.26
C THR A 230 -11.79 -19.89 12.47
N VAL A 231 -11.12 -19.47 13.53
CA VAL A 231 -10.91 -18.06 13.84
C VAL A 231 -9.75 -17.55 12.99
N ASP A 232 -9.97 -16.45 12.29
CA ASP A 232 -8.98 -15.78 11.45
C ASP A 232 -8.64 -14.36 11.97
N ASN A 233 -9.29 -13.95 13.06
CA ASN A 233 -9.18 -12.62 13.64
C ASN A 233 -9.46 -11.50 12.63
N GLY A 234 -10.38 -11.71 11.69
CA GLY A 234 -10.82 -10.66 10.78
C GLY A 234 -12.23 -10.83 10.25
N LEU A 235 -12.58 -12.01 9.73
CA LEU A 235 -13.95 -12.37 9.33
C LEU A 235 -14.64 -13.20 10.41
N VAL A 236 -13.89 -14.00 11.16
CA VAL A 236 -14.37 -14.86 12.23
C VAL A 236 -13.55 -14.61 13.49
N PHE A 237 -14.24 -14.18 14.55
CA PHE A 237 -13.65 -13.93 15.87
C PHE A 237 -14.16 -14.95 16.89
N THR A 238 -13.36 -15.16 17.94
CA THR A 238 -13.77 -16.04 19.03
C THR A 238 -14.91 -15.42 19.84
N ALA A 239 -15.73 -16.25 20.48
CA ALA A 239 -16.82 -15.82 21.34
C ALA A 239 -17.15 -16.90 22.38
N VAL A 240 -17.68 -16.50 23.53
CA VAL A 240 -18.16 -17.45 24.53
C VAL A 240 -19.45 -18.10 24.04
N GLY A 241 -19.43 -19.41 23.79
CA GLY A 241 -20.60 -20.17 23.33
C GLY A 241 -20.88 -20.13 21.83
N GLY A 242 -19.94 -19.64 21.00
CA GLY A 242 -20.11 -19.60 19.54
C GLY A 242 -18.96 -18.90 18.80
N ARG A 243 -19.29 -18.21 17.70
CA ARG A 243 -18.38 -17.35 16.92
C ARG A 243 -19.06 -16.09 16.46
N TRP A 244 -18.27 -15.03 16.32
CA TRP A 244 -18.68 -13.80 15.66
C TRP A 244 -18.27 -13.83 14.19
N PHE A 245 -19.21 -13.61 13.29
CA PHE A 245 -18.98 -13.52 11.85
C PHE A 245 -19.16 -12.07 11.39
N ARG A 246 -18.17 -11.53 10.69
CA ARG A 246 -18.28 -10.24 10.04
C ARG A 246 -19.34 -10.29 8.94
N ILE A 247 -20.27 -9.36 8.97
CA ILE A 247 -21.23 -9.15 7.91
C ILE A 247 -20.62 -8.18 6.90
N LEU A 248 -20.43 -8.64 5.67
CA LEU A 248 -20.08 -7.77 4.54
C LEU A 248 -21.36 -7.34 3.82
N PRO A 249 -21.49 -6.07 3.41
CA PRO A 249 -22.61 -5.66 2.56
C PRO A 249 -22.56 -6.41 1.22
N PRO A 250 -23.67 -6.48 0.46
CA PRO A 250 -23.65 -7.03 -0.89
C PRO A 250 -22.60 -6.31 -1.75
N GLY A 251 -21.62 -7.06 -2.28
CA GLY A 251 -20.47 -6.49 -2.99
C GLY A 251 -19.37 -5.93 -2.09
N GLY A 252 -19.43 -6.16 -0.78
CA GLY A 252 -18.42 -5.75 0.18
C GLY A 252 -17.10 -6.49 -0.02
N SER A 253 -16.04 -5.72 -0.17
CA SER A 253 -14.67 -6.21 -0.34
C SER A 253 -14.01 -6.51 1.00
N ILE A 254 -13.15 -7.53 1.01
CA ILE A 254 -12.30 -7.86 2.17
C ILE A 254 -11.03 -7.03 2.08
N ALA A 255 -10.65 -6.38 3.18
CA ALA A 255 -9.51 -5.46 3.21
C ALA A 255 -8.61 -5.74 4.43
N PRO A 256 -7.28 -5.48 4.34
CA PRO A 256 -6.34 -5.71 5.45
C PRO A 256 -6.74 -5.06 6.76
N GLU A 257 -7.39 -3.90 6.72
CA GLU A 257 -7.89 -3.17 7.87
C GLU A 257 -8.81 -4.02 8.75
N MET A 258 -9.51 -5.00 8.17
CA MET A 258 -10.41 -5.90 8.88
C MET A 258 -9.70 -6.92 9.78
N PHE A 259 -8.38 -7.10 9.60
CA PHE A 259 -7.57 -8.16 10.23
C PHE A 259 -6.53 -7.63 11.23
N GLY A 260 -6.50 -6.35 11.53
CA GLY A 260 -5.57 -5.86 12.56
C GLY A 260 -5.14 -4.41 12.47
N ASP A 261 -3.96 -4.17 13.05
CA ASP A 261 -3.35 -2.86 13.09
C ASP A 261 -2.79 -2.48 11.71
N VAL A 262 -3.01 -1.23 11.31
CA VAL A 262 -2.51 -0.65 10.07
C VAL A 262 -1.66 0.61 10.34
N SER A 263 -1.15 0.76 11.56
CA SER A 263 -0.36 1.91 12.01
C SER A 263 1.09 1.91 11.49
N THR A 264 1.67 0.72 11.24
CA THR A 264 3.06 0.55 10.78
C THR A 264 3.12 -0.32 9.53
N PRO A 265 4.19 -0.23 8.71
CA PRO A 265 4.39 -1.11 7.56
C PRO A 265 4.35 -2.61 7.89
N ALA A 266 5.06 -3.02 8.95
CA ALA A 266 5.05 -4.40 9.44
C ALA A 266 3.63 -4.89 9.80
N ALA A 267 2.87 -4.07 10.54
CA ALA A 267 1.52 -4.42 10.95
C ALA A 267 0.57 -4.50 9.76
N ARG A 268 0.68 -3.57 8.79
CA ARG A 268 -0.07 -3.60 7.54
C ARG A 268 0.21 -4.87 6.74
N THR A 269 1.47 -5.27 6.62
CA THR A 269 1.86 -6.50 5.92
C THR A 269 1.31 -7.74 6.60
N ALA A 270 1.39 -7.83 7.92
CA ALA A 270 0.80 -8.93 8.68
C ALA A 270 -0.73 -9.02 8.49
N ALA A 271 -1.43 -7.88 8.51
CA ALA A 271 -2.87 -7.82 8.29
C ALA A 271 -3.26 -8.20 6.85
N LEU A 272 -2.47 -7.81 5.85
CA LEU A 272 -2.66 -8.22 4.46
C LEU A 272 -2.44 -9.73 4.26
N GLN A 273 -1.41 -10.31 4.89
CA GLN A 273 -1.19 -11.76 4.86
C GLN A 273 -2.35 -12.53 5.50
N ALA A 274 -2.85 -12.07 6.65
CA ALA A 274 -4.03 -12.66 7.30
C ALA A 274 -5.29 -12.59 6.41
N ALA A 275 -5.49 -11.46 5.71
CA ALA A 275 -6.59 -11.29 4.76
C ALA A 275 -6.49 -12.28 3.58
N LEU A 276 -5.29 -12.43 3.00
CA LEU A 276 -5.04 -13.32 1.87
C LEU A 276 -5.18 -14.81 2.24
N LEU A 277 -4.92 -15.18 3.49
CA LEU A 277 -5.17 -16.54 4.00
C LEU A 277 -6.67 -16.82 4.16
N SER A 278 -7.46 -15.79 4.47
CA SER A 278 -8.88 -15.94 4.84
C SER A 278 -9.84 -15.74 3.68
N ALA A 279 -9.38 -15.15 2.58
CA ALA A 279 -10.20 -14.78 1.43
C ALA A 279 -9.52 -15.08 0.10
N ASP A 280 -10.32 -15.30 -0.95
CA ASP A 280 -9.80 -15.46 -2.32
C ASP A 280 -9.60 -14.12 -3.03
N ALA A 281 -10.25 -13.06 -2.56
CA ALA A 281 -10.11 -11.71 -3.10
C ALA A 281 -9.91 -10.67 -1.97
N VAL A 282 -8.84 -9.90 -2.05
CA VAL A 282 -8.50 -8.85 -1.07
C VAL A 282 -8.28 -7.51 -1.79
N PHE A 283 -8.77 -6.43 -1.18
CA PHE A 283 -8.69 -5.07 -1.71
C PHE A 283 -7.83 -4.20 -0.80
N VAL A 284 -6.87 -3.48 -1.39
CA VAL A 284 -5.91 -2.64 -0.69
C VAL A 284 -6.01 -1.22 -1.23
N SER A 285 -6.47 -0.30 -0.38
CA SER A 285 -6.81 1.07 -0.79
C SER A 285 -5.61 2.01 -0.88
N ALA A 286 -4.67 1.93 0.07
CA ALA A 286 -3.41 2.66 0.08
C ALA A 286 -2.54 2.20 1.26
N GLY A 287 -1.23 2.45 1.19
CA GLY A 287 -0.37 2.24 2.34
C GLY A 287 1.06 1.88 2.00
N ILE A 288 1.90 1.95 3.02
CA ILE A 288 3.27 1.47 2.96
C ILE A 288 3.31 0.13 3.69
N TYR A 289 3.83 -0.90 3.03
CA TYR A 289 3.93 -2.27 3.50
C TYR A 289 5.41 -2.66 3.57
N ASP A 290 5.78 -3.48 4.54
CA ASP A 290 7.05 -4.21 4.52
C ASP A 290 6.99 -5.35 3.47
N PRO A 291 8.12 -6.01 3.14
CA PRO A 291 8.11 -7.07 2.13
C PRO A 291 7.07 -8.13 2.40
N ILE A 292 6.41 -8.56 1.35
CA ILE A 292 5.33 -9.52 1.43
C ILE A 292 5.63 -10.78 0.62
N GLU A 293 5.33 -11.91 1.22
CA GLU A 293 5.18 -13.19 0.54
C GLU A 293 3.70 -13.57 0.50
N ILE A 294 3.22 -13.83 -0.72
CA ILE A 294 1.90 -14.38 -1.01
C ILE A 294 2.11 -15.83 -1.41
N SER A 295 2.01 -16.75 -0.45
CA SER A 295 2.16 -18.20 -0.69
C SER A 295 0.82 -18.91 -0.68
N ALA A 296 0.05 -18.76 -1.75
CA ALA A 296 -1.30 -19.31 -1.85
C ALA A 296 -1.76 -19.47 -3.31
N SER A 297 -2.73 -20.34 -3.56
CA SER A 297 -3.33 -20.52 -4.89
C SER A 297 -4.72 -19.89 -4.98
N ASN A 298 -5.14 -19.50 -6.19
CA ASN A 298 -6.42 -18.89 -6.52
C ASN A 298 -6.69 -17.58 -5.74
N LYS A 299 -5.65 -16.75 -5.55
CA LYS A 299 -5.78 -15.45 -4.87
C LYS A 299 -5.87 -14.31 -5.86
N THR A 300 -6.72 -13.35 -5.54
CA THR A 300 -6.86 -12.10 -6.27
C THR A 300 -6.60 -10.93 -5.33
N LEU A 301 -5.67 -10.06 -5.69
CA LEU A 301 -5.31 -8.88 -4.91
C LEU A 301 -5.57 -7.64 -5.76
N PHE A 302 -6.49 -6.79 -5.31
CA PHE A 302 -6.79 -5.51 -5.95
C PHE A 302 -6.07 -4.40 -5.20
N MET A 303 -5.23 -3.64 -5.90
CA MET A 303 -4.48 -2.52 -5.34
C MET A 303 -4.92 -1.22 -6.00
N ASP A 304 -5.28 -0.24 -5.19
CA ASP A 304 -5.50 1.12 -5.66
C ASP A 304 -4.19 1.91 -5.71
N ALA A 305 -4.23 3.09 -6.34
CA ALA A 305 -3.08 3.97 -6.40
C ALA A 305 -2.62 4.40 -5.00
N GLY A 306 -1.31 4.30 -4.74
CA GLY A 306 -0.71 4.68 -3.45
C GLY A 306 -0.32 3.51 -2.55
N VAL A 307 -0.44 2.26 -3.03
CA VAL A 307 0.17 1.09 -2.40
C VAL A 307 1.67 1.04 -2.71
N GLU A 308 2.48 0.95 -1.65
CA GLU A 308 3.93 0.93 -1.70
C GLU A 308 4.50 -0.20 -0.83
N PHE A 309 5.44 -1.00 -1.35
CA PHE A 309 6.20 -2.00 -0.59
C PHE A 309 7.64 -1.52 -0.38
N LYS A 310 8.11 -1.50 0.87
CA LYS A 310 9.44 -1.04 1.26
C LYS A 310 10.38 -2.19 1.59
N LEU A 311 11.68 -1.94 1.49
CA LEU A 311 12.72 -2.85 1.97
C LEU A 311 12.72 -2.94 3.51
N PRO A 312 13.11 -4.09 4.10
CA PRO A 312 13.29 -4.21 5.55
C PRO A 312 14.35 -3.24 6.05
N ASN A 313 14.12 -2.64 7.21
CA ASN A 313 15.15 -1.87 7.92
C ASN A 313 16.13 -2.82 8.62
N GLY A 314 17.16 -3.33 7.92
CA GLY A 314 18.20 -4.16 8.54
C GLY A 314 19.23 -4.75 7.57
N THR A 315 20.36 -5.22 8.10
CA THR A 315 21.39 -5.96 7.36
C THR A 315 20.90 -7.39 7.12
N VAL A 316 20.46 -7.71 5.89
CA VAL A 316 20.12 -9.07 5.51
C VAL A 316 21.42 -9.85 5.27
N ILE A 317 21.91 -10.54 6.28
CA ILE A 317 23.04 -11.48 6.19
C ILE A 317 22.44 -12.88 6.01
N SER A 318 21.92 -13.19 4.82
CA SER A 318 21.43 -14.54 4.52
C SER A 318 22.52 -15.35 3.82
N THR A 319 22.86 -16.52 4.36
CA THR A 319 23.63 -17.58 3.67
C THR A 319 22.73 -18.44 2.78
N ASP A 320 21.45 -18.10 2.67
CA ASP A 320 20.45 -18.83 1.89
C ASP A 320 20.40 -18.28 0.47
N VAL A 321 20.35 -19.20 -0.51
CA VAL A 321 20.25 -18.87 -1.95
C VAL A 321 18.91 -18.22 -2.34
N THR A 322 17.97 -18.15 -1.40
CA THR A 322 16.68 -17.46 -1.46
C THR A 322 16.72 -16.23 -0.54
N GLY A 323 17.27 -15.11 -1.00
CA GLY A 323 17.12 -13.83 -0.29
C GLY A 323 15.66 -13.37 -0.32
N PRO A 324 15.16 -12.63 0.69
CA PRO A 324 13.76 -12.23 0.76
C PRO A 324 13.47 -11.22 -0.35
N ALA A 325 12.64 -11.61 -1.32
CA ALA A 325 12.14 -10.66 -2.29
C ALA A 325 11.26 -9.61 -1.61
N VAL A 326 11.21 -8.38 -2.15
CA VAL A 326 10.32 -7.35 -1.59
C VAL A 326 8.86 -7.70 -1.81
N PHE A 327 8.54 -8.26 -2.97
CA PHE A 327 7.22 -8.76 -3.30
C PHE A 327 7.35 -10.15 -3.92
N HIS A 328 6.96 -11.18 -3.18
CA HIS A 328 7.03 -12.58 -3.60
C HIS A 328 5.62 -13.14 -3.79
N ILE A 329 5.35 -13.69 -4.96
CA ILE A 329 4.18 -14.52 -5.24
C ILE A 329 4.64 -15.97 -5.42
N SER A 330 4.07 -16.88 -4.63
CA SER A 330 4.18 -18.32 -4.82
C SER A 330 2.79 -18.97 -4.80
N GLY A 331 2.57 -19.93 -5.69
CA GLY A 331 1.30 -20.64 -5.84
C GLY A 331 0.54 -20.31 -7.14
N ASP A 332 -0.46 -21.14 -7.43
CA ASP A 332 -1.08 -21.17 -8.76
C ASP A 332 -2.26 -20.20 -8.88
N LYS A 333 -2.41 -19.53 -10.02
CA LYS A 333 -3.50 -18.59 -10.35
C LYS A 333 -3.60 -17.43 -9.35
N VAL A 334 -2.47 -16.85 -8.98
CA VAL A 334 -2.44 -15.61 -8.19
C VAL A 334 -2.50 -14.42 -9.14
N VAL A 335 -3.52 -13.58 -8.99
CA VAL A 335 -3.74 -12.40 -9.82
C VAL A 335 -3.62 -11.14 -8.98
N VAL A 336 -2.74 -10.23 -9.37
CA VAL A 336 -2.66 -8.88 -8.78
C VAL A 336 -3.14 -7.87 -9.82
N HIS A 337 -4.19 -7.15 -9.45
CA HIS A 337 -4.79 -6.07 -10.22
C HIS A 337 -4.38 -4.71 -9.65
N GLY A 338 -4.23 -3.74 -10.55
CA GLY A 338 -3.93 -2.36 -10.18
C GLY A 338 -2.45 -2.07 -10.03
N ASN A 339 -2.14 -0.78 -9.92
CA ASN A 339 -0.77 -0.29 -10.00
C ASN A 339 -0.19 -0.18 -8.60
N PHE A 340 1.04 -0.64 -8.40
CA PHE A 340 1.73 -0.53 -7.11
C PHE A 340 3.20 -0.18 -7.29
N THR A 341 3.76 0.38 -6.22
CA THR A 341 5.17 0.77 -6.18
C THR A 341 5.96 -0.15 -5.27
N ILE A 342 7.13 -0.58 -5.71
CA ILE A 342 8.18 -1.13 -4.85
C ILE A 342 9.19 0.00 -4.66
N ASN A 343 9.27 0.50 -3.43
CA ASN A 343 10.14 1.61 -3.08
C ASN A 343 11.32 1.12 -2.25
N GLY A 344 12.53 1.31 -2.73
CA GLY A 344 13.72 0.94 -1.98
C GLY A 344 14.12 1.98 -0.93
N ASN A 345 15.11 1.61 -0.12
CA ASN A 345 15.82 2.52 0.75
C ASN A 345 17.27 2.60 0.28
N ARG A 346 17.59 3.64 -0.48
CA ARG A 346 18.91 3.88 -1.09
C ARG A 346 20.07 3.91 -0.08
N ALA A 347 19.79 4.23 1.19
CA ALA A 347 20.82 4.52 2.19
C ALA A 347 21.63 3.30 2.68
N ASN A 348 21.12 2.07 2.53
CA ASN A 348 21.75 0.85 3.05
C ASN A 348 22.43 -0.02 1.99
N ASN A 349 22.46 0.40 0.73
CA ASN A 349 22.92 -0.41 -0.41
C ASN A 349 24.16 0.16 -1.12
N SER A 350 25.00 0.89 -0.39
CA SER A 350 26.26 1.45 -0.90
C SER A 350 27.47 0.54 -0.67
N SER A 351 27.33 -0.53 0.12
CA SER A 351 28.39 -1.53 0.28
C SER A 351 28.31 -2.53 -0.87
N HIS A 352 29.25 -2.44 -1.80
CA HIS A 352 29.55 -3.40 -2.88
C HIS A 352 29.92 -4.83 -2.39
N SER A 353 29.55 -5.17 -1.16
CA SER A 353 29.94 -6.36 -0.41
C SER A 353 28.77 -7.33 -0.24
N PHE A 354 27.85 -7.38 -1.21
CA PHE A 354 26.93 -8.50 -1.26
C PHE A 354 27.74 -9.70 -1.74
N PRO A 355 27.75 -10.83 -0.99
CA PRO A 355 28.34 -12.05 -1.51
C PRO A 355 27.70 -12.33 -2.87
N THR A 356 28.49 -12.77 -3.85
CA THR A 356 28.02 -13.21 -5.18
C THR A 356 26.94 -14.30 -5.15
N SER A 357 26.59 -14.77 -3.95
CA SER A 357 25.61 -15.80 -3.63
C SER A 357 24.29 -15.28 -3.03
N VAL A 358 24.14 -13.98 -2.74
CA VAL A 358 22.90 -13.42 -2.14
C VAL A 358 22.14 -12.61 -3.19
N ARG A 359 20.97 -13.11 -3.61
CA ARG A 359 20.07 -12.44 -4.55
C ARG A 359 18.90 -11.80 -3.79
N ILE A 360 18.72 -10.48 -3.92
CA ILE A 360 17.58 -9.75 -3.32
C ILE A 360 16.72 -9.18 -4.45
N GLY A 361 15.76 -9.94 -4.96
CA GLY A 361 14.83 -9.47 -5.99
C GLY A 361 13.80 -8.46 -5.46
N SER A 362 13.40 -7.48 -6.27
CA SER A 362 12.29 -6.59 -5.89
C SER A 362 10.93 -7.24 -6.16
N LEU A 363 10.85 -8.09 -7.17
CA LEU A 363 9.66 -8.84 -7.57
C LEU A 363 10.06 -10.29 -7.85
N TYR A 364 9.39 -11.26 -7.24
CA TYR A 364 9.68 -12.68 -7.41
C TYR A 364 8.41 -13.50 -7.61
N ILE A 365 8.38 -14.38 -8.61
CA ILE A 365 7.21 -15.19 -9.00
C ILE A 365 7.63 -16.65 -9.12
N THR A 366 6.96 -17.54 -8.38
CA THR A 366 7.30 -18.98 -8.32
C THR A 366 6.08 -19.91 -8.42
N GLY A 367 5.04 -19.55 -9.19
CA GLY A 367 3.82 -20.37 -9.33
C GLY A 367 3.07 -20.15 -10.64
N ASP A 368 2.27 -21.15 -11.04
CA ASP A 368 1.65 -21.19 -12.37
C ASP A 368 0.54 -20.14 -12.53
N ASN A 369 0.39 -19.59 -13.72
CA ASN A 369 -0.67 -18.65 -14.10
C ASN A 369 -0.72 -17.41 -13.20
N ALA A 370 0.41 -17.04 -12.59
CA ALA A 370 0.52 -15.80 -11.85
C ALA A 370 0.42 -14.61 -12.81
N ALA A 371 -0.48 -13.68 -12.53
CA ALA A 371 -0.77 -12.56 -13.41
C ALA A 371 -0.67 -11.23 -12.66
N LEU A 372 0.18 -10.33 -13.16
CA LEU A 372 0.28 -8.94 -12.74
C LEU A 372 -0.32 -8.07 -13.83
N THR A 373 -1.59 -7.70 -13.67
CA THR A 373 -2.32 -7.00 -14.75
C THR A 373 -2.19 -5.49 -14.69
N GLY A 374 -1.70 -4.94 -13.56
CA GLY A 374 -1.40 -3.53 -13.43
C GLY A 374 0.08 -3.20 -13.71
N GLU A 375 0.41 -1.93 -13.55
CA GLU A 375 1.79 -1.45 -13.70
C GLU A 375 2.56 -1.61 -12.38
N VAL A 376 3.71 -2.28 -12.44
CA VAL A 376 4.66 -2.37 -11.32
C VAL A 376 5.70 -1.27 -11.48
N TYR A 377 5.74 -0.34 -10.53
CA TYR A 377 6.76 0.72 -10.49
C TYR A 377 7.85 0.39 -9.48
N VAL A 378 9.11 0.35 -9.90
CA VAL A 378 10.25 0.21 -9.00
C VAL A 378 11.01 1.53 -8.97
N LYS A 379 11.17 2.14 -7.79
CA LYS A 379 11.88 3.42 -7.58
C LYS A 379 12.79 3.37 -6.36
N ASP A 380 13.84 4.19 -6.36
CA ASP A 380 14.77 4.41 -5.24
C ASP A 380 15.28 3.10 -4.59
N ALA A 381 15.37 2.04 -5.39
CA ALA A 381 15.71 0.69 -4.98
C ALA A 381 16.90 0.24 -5.79
N TYR A 382 17.90 -0.31 -5.09
CA TYR A 382 18.90 -1.15 -5.75
C TYR A 382 18.19 -2.40 -6.26
N TRP A 383 17.64 -2.29 -7.47
CA TRP A 383 16.85 -3.33 -8.05
C TRP A 383 17.81 -4.42 -8.49
N VAL A 384 17.88 -5.52 -7.73
CA VAL A 384 18.72 -6.65 -8.15
C VAL A 384 18.00 -7.46 -9.25
N GLY A 385 16.67 -7.34 -9.33
CA GLY A 385 15.92 -7.90 -10.44
C GLY A 385 14.42 -8.09 -10.20
N ALA A 386 13.73 -8.40 -11.29
CA ALA A 386 12.43 -9.06 -11.28
C ALA A 386 12.66 -10.47 -11.82
N ALA A 387 12.27 -11.49 -11.06
CA ALA A 387 12.54 -12.86 -11.43
C ALA A 387 11.28 -13.74 -11.42
N ALA A 388 11.11 -14.52 -12.48
CA ALA A 388 10.17 -15.63 -12.53
C ALA A 388 10.99 -16.91 -12.66
N GLU A 389 10.90 -17.80 -11.67
CA GLU A 389 11.77 -18.97 -11.58
C GLU A 389 10.97 -20.23 -11.20
N GLY A 390 10.81 -21.16 -12.16
CA GLY A 390 10.46 -22.53 -11.83
C GLY A 390 11.61 -23.15 -11.03
N GLY A 391 11.31 -23.81 -9.91
CA GLY A 391 12.25 -24.16 -8.82
C GLY A 391 13.65 -24.68 -9.21
N SER A 392 14.53 -24.83 -8.22
CA SER A 392 15.98 -25.10 -8.42
C SER A 392 16.34 -26.47 -9.05
N THR A 393 15.36 -27.30 -9.42
CA THR A 393 15.54 -28.65 -9.97
C THR A 393 15.02 -28.75 -11.41
N ALA A 394 15.72 -29.49 -12.28
CA ALA A 394 15.23 -29.77 -13.63
C ALA A 394 13.81 -30.37 -13.60
N GLY A 395 12.90 -29.82 -14.41
CA GLY A 395 11.51 -30.26 -14.52
C GLY A 395 10.48 -29.45 -13.73
N THR A 396 10.89 -28.52 -12.85
CA THR A 396 9.97 -27.54 -12.26
C THR A 396 9.87 -26.34 -13.19
N GLU A 397 8.82 -26.31 -14.01
CA GLU A 397 8.50 -25.21 -14.92
C GLU A 397 7.34 -24.40 -14.34
N ILE A 398 7.35 -23.08 -14.53
CA ILE A 398 6.17 -22.23 -14.30
C ILE A 398 5.45 -22.06 -15.63
N ILE A 399 4.14 -22.26 -15.64
CA ILE A 399 3.30 -22.17 -16.83
C ILE A 399 2.44 -20.91 -16.76
N GLY A 400 2.36 -20.12 -17.84
CA GLY A 400 1.43 -19.00 -17.94
C GLY A 400 1.71 -17.72 -17.13
N PRO A 401 2.94 -17.40 -16.66
CA PRO A 401 3.16 -16.13 -15.95
C PRO A 401 2.94 -14.93 -16.89
N TYR A 402 2.19 -13.94 -16.40
CA TYR A 402 1.85 -12.73 -17.15
C TYR A 402 2.22 -11.45 -16.38
N ILE A 403 2.92 -10.54 -17.05
CA ILE A 403 3.18 -9.19 -16.54
C ILE A 403 2.72 -8.16 -17.57
N HIS A 404 1.81 -7.26 -17.19
CA HIS A 404 1.39 -6.18 -18.05
C HIS A 404 2.54 -5.18 -18.28
N ARG A 405 2.97 -4.46 -17.24
CA ARG A 405 4.07 -3.49 -17.39
C ARG A 405 4.98 -3.48 -16.19
N LEU A 406 6.28 -3.64 -16.44
CA LEU A 406 7.34 -3.44 -15.46
C LEU A 406 8.08 -2.15 -15.80
N LYS A 407 7.97 -1.14 -14.92
CA LYS A 407 8.71 0.11 -15.05
C LYS A 407 9.74 0.24 -13.93
N VAL A 408 11.02 0.34 -14.30
CA VAL A 408 12.13 0.51 -13.37
C VAL A 408 12.72 1.90 -13.55
N ASP A 409 12.72 2.73 -12.51
CA ASP A 409 13.30 4.08 -12.53
C ASP A 409 14.40 4.18 -11.46
N ASP A 410 15.59 3.65 -11.77
CA ASP A 410 16.72 3.62 -10.83
C ASP A 410 18.10 3.76 -11.51
N ALA A 411 19.08 4.29 -10.77
CA ALA A 411 20.45 4.49 -11.21
C ALA A 411 21.32 3.21 -11.23
N ASP A 412 20.96 2.18 -10.45
CA ASP A 412 21.81 1.01 -10.16
C ASP A 412 21.01 -0.31 -10.21
N TYR A 413 20.42 -0.62 -11.35
CA TYR A 413 19.71 -1.88 -11.59
C TYR A 413 20.68 -3.02 -11.97
N HIS A 414 20.36 -4.27 -11.59
CA HIS A 414 21.02 -5.48 -12.11
C HIS A 414 20.16 -6.08 -13.24
N SER A 415 19.17 -6.95 -12.98
CA SER A 415 18.58 -7.70 -14.11
C SER A 415 17.14 -8.20 -14.00
N VAL A 416 16.37 -8.14 -15.09
CA VAL A 416 15.14 -8.95 -15.21
C VAL A 416 15.60 -10.37 -15.54
N MET A 417 15.13 -11.40 -14.84
CA MET A 417 15.48 -12.80 -15.09
C MET A 417 14.22 -13.65 -15.28
N TRP A 418 14.12 -14.40 -16.37
CA TRP A 418 12.99 -15.32 -16.62
C TRP A 418 13.49 -16.70 -16.93
N TRP A 419 13.35 -17.62 -15.97
CA TRP A 419 13.97 -18.94 -15.98
C TRP A 419 12.94 -20.05 -15.79
N SER A 420 13.06 -21.11 -16.59
CA SER A 420 12.17 -22.28 -16.53
C SER A 420 10.69 -21.91 -16.64
N VAL A 421 10.34 -21.03 -17.57
CA VAL A 421 8.97 -20.52 -17.79
C VAL A 421 8.42 -20.98 -19.14
N THR A 422 7.14 -21.35 -19.19
CA THR A 422 6.44 -21.74 -20.42
C THR A 422 5.15 -20.94 -20.59
N ASP A 423 4.75 -20.70 -21.83
CA ASP A 423 3.50 -20.00 -22.20
C ASP A 423 3.35 -18.62 -21.52
N TRP A 424 4.44 -17.88 -21.43
CA TRP A 424 4.56 -16.65 -20.66
C TRP A 424 4.45 -15.38 -21.51
N ARG A 425 4.08 -14.26 -20.87
CA ARG A 425 3.91 -12.98 -21.58
C ARG A 425 4.27 -11.78 -20.72
N ILE A 426 5.01 -10.85 -21.31
CA ILE A 426 5.29 -9.51 -20.75
C ILE A 426 4.85 -8.48 -21.79
N ASP A 427 3.93 -7.55 -21.50
CA ASP A 427 3.57 -6.55 -22.52
C ASP A 427 4.65 -5.47 -22.66
N ALA A 428 5.25 -5.02 -21.56
CA ALA A 428 6.30 -4.01 -21.61
C ALA A 428 7.30 -4.09 -20.45
N ILE A 429 8.58 -3.93 -20.79
CA ILE A 429 9.67 -3.64 -19.86
C ILE A 429 10.19 -2.25 -20.23
N ILE A 430 10.02 -1.31 -19.31
CA ILE A 430 10.49 0.07 -19.45
C ILE A 430 11.48 0.30 -18.33
N ALA A 431 12.68 0.73 -18.67
CA ALA A 431 13.61 1.11 -17.64
C ALA A 431 14.32 2.42 -17.98
N SER A 432 14.39 3.28 -16.95
CA SER A 432 14.89 4.64 -17.02
C SER A 432 15.88 4.88 -15.90
N GLY A 433 16.88 5.72 -16.17
CA GLY A 433 17.94 5.98 -15.18
C GLY A 433 19.11 4.99 -15.30
N GLY A 434 20.23 5.32 -14.62
CA GLY A 434 21.47 4.55 -14.71
C GLY A 434 22.73 5.40 -14.70
N THR A 435 23.74 5.04 -13.90
CA THR A 435 25.15 5.42 -14.16
C THR A 435 25.95 4.14 -14.38
N PRO A 436 26.77 4.01 -15.44
CA PRO A 436 27.51 2.77 -15.70
C PRO A 436 28.42 2.44 -14.51
N GLY A 437 28.34 1.21 -14.01
CA GLY A 437 29.42 0.66 -13.20
C GLY A 437 30.57 0.23 -14.11
N THR A 438 31.82 0.51 -13.74
CA THR A 438 32.99 -0.12 -14.38
C THR A 438 32.93 -1.63 -14.09
N TRP A 439 32.85 -2.45 -15.13
CA TRP A 439 32.81 -3.91 -15.04
C TRP A 439 34.14 -4.46 -14.49
N THR A 440 34.17 -4.69 -13.19
CA THR A 440 35.11 -5.60 -12.54
C THR A 440 34.26 -6.73 -11.97
N TYR A 441 34.56 -7.99 -12.29
CA TYR A 441 33.87 -9.20 -11.80
C TYR A 441 33.13 -8.98 -10.46
N GLY A 442 31.79 -8.92 -10.49
CA GLY A 442 30.95 -8.61 -9.31
C GLY A 442 30.38 -7.18 -9.21
N THR A 443 30.48 -6.35 -10.26
CA THR A 443 29.91 -4.98 -10.27
C THR A 443 28.80 -4.82 -11.33
N LYS A 444 27.69 -4.20 -10.91
CA LYS A 444 26.54 -3.66 -11.67
C LYS A 444 26.32 -4.27 -13.06
N ASP A 445 25.57 -5.36 -13.10
CA ASP A 445 25.27 -6.12 -14.32
C ASP A 445 23.93 -5.67 -14.93
N GLN A 446 23.94 -4.62 -15.75
CA GLN A 446 22.74 -3.94 -16.26
C GLN A 446 22.12 -4.62 -17.51
N ARG A 447 21.35 -5.71 -17.31
CA ARG A 447 20.80 -6.53 -18.42
C ARG A 447 19.36 -7.00 -18.19
N ILE A 448 18.54 -6.99 -19.24
CA ILE A 448 17.31 -7.79 -19.30
C ILE A 448 17.71 -9.17 -19.81
N ARG A 449 17.65 -10.18 -18.93
CA ARG A 449 17.99 -11.56 -19.24
C ARG A 449 16.74 -12.43 -19.32
N LEU A 450 16.51 -13.00 -20.50
CA LEU A 450 15.54 -14.06 -20.70
C LEU A 450 16.37 -15.31 -20.95
N GLY A 451 16.09 -16.45 -20.31
CA GLY A 451 16.98 -17.59 -20.47
C GLY A 451 17.07 -18.57 -19.32
N THR A 452 18.18 -19.27 -19.23
CA THR A 452 18.52 -20.03 -18.02
C THR A 452 20.00 -19.84 -17.64
N GLN A 453 20.30 -19.95 -16.35
CA GLN A 453 21.68 -19.77 -15.87
C GLN A 453 22.58 -20.99 -16.15
N LEU A 454 22.00 -22.18 -16.25
CA LEU A 454 22.73 -23.43 -16.45
C LEU A 454 22.13 -24.21 -17.61
N ALA A 455 22.99 -24.72 -18.50
CA ALA A 455 22.58 -25.47 -19.69
C ALA A 455 21.73 -26.73 -19.41
N ASN A 456 21.66 -27.20 -18.17
CA ASN A 456 20.93 -28.39 -17.72
C ASN A 456 19.59 -28.07 -16.99
N THR A 457 19.13 -26.83 -17.00
CA THR A 457 17.83 -26.42 -16.41
C THR A 457 16.71 -26.41 -17.45
N SER A 458 15.45 -26.42 -17.00
CA SER A 458 14.26 -26.44 -17.87
C SER A 458 14.24 -25.22 -18.79
N LYS A 459 13.90 -25.44 -20.07
CA LYS A 459 13.90 -24.39 -21.10
C LYS A 459 12.80 -23.36 -20.88
N CYS A 460 13.07 -22.11 -21.26
CA CYS A 460 12.03 -21.09 -21.39
C CYS A 460 11.36 -21.20 -22.76
N LYS A 461 10.04 -21.40 -22.81
CA LYS A 461 9.32 -21.68 -24.08
C LYS A 461 8.08 -20.82 -24.30
N ASN A 462 7.70 -20.63 -25.56
CA ASN A 462 6.43 -20.03 -25.97
C ASN A 462 6.19 -18.66 -25.29
N GLY A 463 7.20 -17.79 -25.37
CA GLY A 463 7.23 -16.53 -24.66
C GLY A 463 6.99 -15.32 -25.56
N SER A 464 6.54 -14.21 -24.97
CA SER A 464 6.55 -12.93 -25.69
C SER A 464 6.89 -11.75 -24.78
N VAL A 465 7.66 -10.81 -25.32
CA VAL A 465 7.88 -9.49 -24.71
C VAL A 465 7.45 -8.43 -25.70
N GLY A 466 6.33 -7.75 -25.43
CA GLY A 466 5.73 -6.79 -26.37
C GLY A 466 6.68 -5.65 -26.71
N HIS A 467 7.19 -4.95 -25.70
CA HIS A 467 8.14 -3.85 -25.86
C HIS A 467 9.23 -3.88 -24.80
N VAL A 468 10.49 -3.76 -25.23
CA VAL A 468 11.63 -3.43 -24.36
C VAL A 468 12.08 -2.02 -24.69
N PHE A 469 12.06 -1.13 -23.70
CA PHE A 469 12.51 0.24 -23.84
C PHE A 469 13.49 0.61 -22.73
N SER A 470 14.60 1.22 -23.13
CA SER A 470 15.54 1.86 -22.23
C SER A 470 15.95 3.23 -22.75
N ASP A 471 15.96 4.23 -21.87
CA ASP A 471 16.56 5.55 -22.19
C ASP A 471 18.08 5.59 -21.94
N LYS A 472 18.62 4.54 -21.28
CA LYS A 472 20.02 4.41 -20.85
C LYS A 472 20.53 2.96 -21.01
N TYR A 473 21.58 2.59 -20.28
CA TYR A 473 22.53 1.51 -20.52
C TYR A 473 22.03 0.05 -20.33
N ILE A 474 20.85 -0.28 -20.84
CA ILE A 474 20.27 -1.62 -20.73
C ILE A 474 20.63 -2.45 -21.94
N THR A 475 21.01 -3.69 -21.66
CA THR A 475 21.25 -4.73 -22.66
C THR A 475 20.10 -5.72 -22.66
N LEU A 476 19.59 -6.12 -23.83
CA LEU A 476 18.71 -7.30 -23.92
C LEU A 476 19.57 -8.54 -24.19
N THR A 477 19.41 -9.58 -23.37
CA THR A 477 20.11 -10.85 -23.52
C THR A 477 19.09 -11.99 -23.53
N LEU A 478 19.02 -12.70 -24.65
CA LEU A 478 18.30 -13.95 -24.81
C LEU A 478 19.36 -15.06 -24.76
N GLU A 479 19.46 -15.82 -23.68
CA GLU A 479 20.53 -16.81 -23.54
C GLU A 479 20.05 -18.18 -23.04
N ASN A 480 20.71 -19.26 -23.47
CA ASN A 480 20.61 -20.61 -22.91
C ASN A 480 19.18 -21.15 -22.75
N GLY A 481 18.77 -22.03 -23.65
CA GLY A 481 17.54 -22.80 -23.46
C GLY A 481 16.26 -21.99 -23.63
N ILE A 482 16.29 -20.90 -24.40
CA ILE A 482 15.09 -20.23 -24.89
C ILE A 482 14.62 -20.88 -26.18
N ASP A 483 13.31 -21.08 -26.33
CA ASP A 483 12.69 -21.58 -27.54
C ASP A 483 11.36 -20.87 -27.81
N ASN A 484 11.08 -20.50 -29.07
CA ASN A 484 9.80 -19.92 -29.51
C ASN A 484 9.45 -18.63 -28.73
N VAL A 485 10.31 -17.61 -28.82
CA VAL A 485 10.10 -16.32 -28.17
C VAL A 485 10.00 -15.20 -29.20
N SER A 486 8.98 -14.35 -29.03
CA SER A 486 8.79 -13.17 -29.88
C SER A 486 9.00 -11.86 -29.11
N VAL A 487 9.75 -10.94 -29.73
CA VAL A 487 9.99 -9.58 -29.23
C VAL A 487 9.69 -8.59 -30.36
N PRO A 488 8.46 -8.03 -30.45
CA PRO A 488 8.12 -7.10 -31.53
C PRO A 488 9.09 -5.91 -31.59
N VAL A 489 9.42 -5.31 -30.45
CA VAL A 489 10.33 -4.16 -30.40
C VAL A 489 11.30 -4.26 -29.23
N ALA A 490 12.59 -4.25 -29.55
CA ALA A 490 13.69 -4.12 -28.59
C ALA A 490 14.46 -2.82 -28.83
N LEU A 491 14.26 -1.82 -27.97
CA LEU A 491 15.03 -0.57 -27.94
C LEU A 491 15.98 -0.63 -26.74
N THR A 492 17.25 -0.90 -27.00
CA THR A 492 18.29 -1.07 -25.99
C THR A 492 19.31 0.07 -26.07
N GLY A 493 19.89 0.43 -24.92
CA GLY A 493 20.84 1.55 -24.85
C GLY A 493 22.29 1.15 -24.65
N ALA A 494 22.61 -0.15 -24.66
CA ALA A 494 23.99 -0.63 -24.57
C ALA A 494 24.24 -1.89 -25.43
N GLY A 495 23.41 -2.18 -26.43
CA GLY A 495 23.55 -3.37 -27.29
C GLY A 495 22.81 -4.61 -26.77
N GLY A 496 23.21 -5.80 -27.23
CA GLY A 496 22.65 -7.06 -26.73
C GLY A 496 23.04 -8.34 -27.45
N LYS A 497 22.47 -9.46 -26.98
CA LYS A 497 22.95 -10.79 -27.33
C LYS A 497 21.82 -11.81 -27.39
N ILE A 498 21.85 -12.67 -28.39
CA ILE A 498 21.05 -13.88 -28.55
C ILE A 498 22.05 -15.03 -28.53
N GLN A 499 21.97 -15.94 -27.58
CA GLN A 499 22.92 -17.04 -27.43
C GLN A 499 22.26 -18.35 -27.05
N ASN A 500 22.65 -19.48 -27.66
CA ASN A 500 22.12 -20.80 -27.29
C ASN A 500 20.57 -20.80 -27.26
N ALA A 501 19.95 -20.11 -28.22
CA ALA A 501 18.52 -19.87 -28.29
C ALA A 501 17.94 -20.39 -29.61
N SER A 502 16.66 -20.77 -29.60
CA SER A 502 15.99 -21.34 -30.78
C SER A 502 14.68 -20.63 -31.09
N ASN A 503 14.30 -20.54 -32.38
CA ASN A 503 13.02 -20.00 -32.83
C ASN A 503 12.71 -18.62 -32.23
N ILE A 504 13.63 -17.67 -32.43
CA ILE A 504 13.51 -16.31 -31.90
C ILE A 504 12.98 -15.40 -33.01
N ASP A 505 11.94 -14.61 -32.73
CA ASP A 505 11.40 -13.63 -33.69
C ASP A 505 11.45 -12.22 -33.11
N ILE A 506 12.25 -11.35 -33.70
CA ILE A 506 12.38 -9.94 -33.31
C ILE A 506 11.97 -9.05 -34.47
N SER A 507 10.90 -8.25 -34.36
CA SER A 507 10.52 -7.41 -35.50
C SER A 507 11.47 -6.23 -35.68
N CYS A 508 11.81 -5.54 -34.58
CA CYS A 508 12.77 -4.43 -34.60
C CYS A 508 13.76 -4.52 -33.43
N TRP A 509 15.06 -4.49 -33.73
CA TRP A 509 16.14 -4.36 -32.76
C TRP A 509 16.85 -3.02 -32.98
N HIS A 510 16.73 -2.07 -32.05
CA HIS A 510 17.54 -0.86 -32.09
C HIS A 510 18.44 -0.83 -30.87
N ALA A 511 19.74 -0.79 -31.12
CA ALA A 511 20.75 -0.50 -30.12
C ALA A 511 21.34 0.88 -30.41
N TRP A 512 21.49 1.70 -29.37
CA TRP A 512 22.37 2.86 -29.44
C TRP A 512 23.40 2.81 -28.30
N ASP A 513 24.56 3.44 -28.45
CA ASP A 513 25.47 3.70 -27.34
C ASP A 513 25.72 5.21 -27.27
N ALA A 514 26.04 5.72 -26.09
CA ALA A 514 26.46 7.10 -25.93
C ALA A 514 27.72 7.27 -25.07
N SER A 515 28.28 6.20 -24.43
CA SER A 515 29.50 6.27 -23.59
C SER A 515 29.78 4.99 -22.74
N VAL A 516 29.32 3.78 -23.07
CA VAL A 516 29.54 2.62 -22.16
C VAL A 516 30.90 1.97 -22.35
N LYS A 517 31.71 1.99 -21.27
CA LYS A 517 32.87 1.11 -21.15
C LYS A 517 32.42 -0.32 -20.83
N ASN A 518 32.95 -1.32 -21.53
CA ASN A 518 32.82 -2.78 -21.29
C ASN A 518 31.68 -3.57 -22.00
N GLN A 519 31.06 -3.07 -23.07
CA GLN A 519 30.18 -3.86 -23.94
C GLN A 519 30.96 -4.41 -25.15
N SER A 520 30.72 -5.67 -25.53
CA SER A 520 31.41 -6.28 -26.67
C SER A 520 30.67 -6.11 -28.00
N TYR A 521 29.34 -6.04 -28.05
CA TYR A 521 28.60 -6.01 -29.32
C TYR A 521 27.30 -5.18 -29.27
N GLY A 522 26.98 -4.47 -30.37
CA GLY A 522 25.66 -3.82 -30.54
C GLY A 522 24.51 -4.82 -30.68
N LEU A 523 24.73 -5.92 -31.41
CA LEU A 523 23.95 -7.15 -31.36
C LEU A 523 24.84 -8.34 -31.71
N ALA A 524 24.84 -9.38 -30.87
CA ALA A 524 25.47 -10.67 -31.16
C ALA A 524 24.44 -11.79 -31.27
N VAL A 525 24.54 -12.63 -32.29
CA VAL A 525 23.81 -13.91 -32.42
C VAL A 525 24.82 -15.05 -32.35
N ILE A 526 24.74 -15.86 -31.29
CA ILE A 526 25.74 -16.86 -30.95
C ILE A 526 25.08 -18.23 -30.78
N ASP A 527 25.56 -19.29 -31.44
CA ASP A 527 25.11 -20.68 -31.21
C ASP A 527 23.58 -20.84 -31.19
N SER A 528 22.87 -20.15 -32.08
CA SER A 528 21.41 -20.01 -32.04
C SER A 528 20.77 -20.45 -33.36
N ASP A 529 19.60 -21.08 -33.30
CA ASP A 529 18.92 -21.70 -34.44
C ASP A 529 17.55 -21.05 -34.72
N GLY A 530 17.19 -20.85 -35.98
CA GLY A 530 15.87 -20.33 -36.36
C GLY A 530 15.60 -18.91 -35.86
N VAL A 531 16.62 -18.05 -35.86
CA VAL A 531 16.50 -16.64 -35.43
C VAL A 531 16.02 -15.78 -36.60
N ARG A 532 14.98 -14.97 -36.38
CA ARG A 532 14.41 -14.03 -37.35
C ARG A 532 14.45 -12.62 -36.80
N ILE A 533 15.02 -11.68 -37.55
CA ILE A 533 15.05 -10.27 -37.19
C ILE A 533 14.50 -9.45 -38.36
N GLY A 534 13.43 -8.67 -38.16
CA GLY A 534 12.88 -7.83 -39.22
C GLY A 534 13.84 -6.70 -39.61
N HIS A 535 14.18 -5.84 -38.64
CA HIS A 535 15.11 -4.73 -38.82
C HIS A 535 16.05 -4.60 -37.61
N ALA A 536 17.36 -4.61 -37.85
CA ALA A 536 18.39 -4.32 -36.85
C ALA A 536 19.04 -2.96 -37.14
N LEU A 537 18.97 -2.04 -36.18
CA LEU A 537 19.64 -0.74 -36.22
C LEU A 537 20.67 -0.67 -35.08
N VAL A 538 21.90 -0.34 -35.43
CA VAL A 538 22.95 -0.03 -34.45
C VAL A 538 23.42 1.40 -34.72
N LYS A 539 23.30 2.27 -33.72
CA LYS A 539 23.59 3.71 -33.87
C LYS A 539 24.56 4.23 -32.81
N ASP A 540 25.48 5.11 -33.21
CA ASP A 540 26.39 5.86 -32.33
C ASP A 540 27.20 4.96 -31.36
N TYR A 541 27.44 3.71 -31.75
CA TYR A 541 28.10 2.72 -30.91
C TYR A 541 29.58 3.08 -30.70
N ASP A 542 30.06 3.31 -29.47
CA ASP A 542 31.47 3.64 -29.16
C ASP A 542 32.14 2.44 -28.48
N CYS A 543 32.76 1.54 -29.24
CA CYS A 543 33.54 0.47 -28.64
C CYS A 543 34.83 1.04 -28.02
N ASP A 544 34.93 1.00 -26.69
CA ASP A 544 36.12 1.40 -25.94
C ASP A 544 37.39 0.77 -26.53
N ASN A 545 38.45 1.57 -26.68
CA ASN A 545 39.79 1.19 -27.13
C ASN A 545 40.39 -0.02 -26.37
N ALA A 546 39.84 -0.37 -25.20
CA ALA A 546 40.23 -1.54 -24.42
C ALA A 546 39.59 -2.88 -24.89
N PHE A 547 38.58 -2.87 -25.77
CA PHE A 547 37.84 -4.08 -26.18
C PHE A 547 37.62 -4.18 -27.71
N THR A 548 37.73 -5.41 -28.23
CA THR A 548 37.57 -5.80 -29.65
C THR A 548 36.10 -5.93 -30.06
N GLY A 549 35.28 -4.90 -29.79
CA GLY A 549 33.84 -4.98 -30.02
C GLY A 549 33.40 -4.78 -31.48
N TYR A 550 32.25 -5.34 -31.86
CA TYR A 550 31.66 -5.20 -33.21
C TYR A 550 30.26 -4.59 -33.13
N GLY A 551 29.85 -3.81 -34.13
CA GLY A 551 28.47 -3.31 -34.22
C GLY A 551 27.46 -4.46 -34.28
N PHE A 552 27.75 -5.44 -35.12
CA PHE A 552 26.96 -6.67 -35.28
C PHE A 552 27.86 -7.90 -35.36
N ALA A 553 27.51 -9.00 -34.67
CA ALA A 553 28.30 -10.22 -34.66
C ALA A 553 27.44 -11.48 -34.82
N ILE A 554 27.87 -12.40 -35.69
CA ILE A 554 27.27 -13.73 -35.87
C ILE A 554 28.34 -14.81 -35.66
N THR A 555 28.05 -15.75 -34.78
CA THR A 555 28.89 -16.91 -34.47
C THR A 555 28.01 -18.14 -34.26
N GLY A 556 28.25 -19.25 -34.92
CA GLY A 556 27.54 -20.52 -34.71
C GLY A 556 26.02 -20.45 -34.94
N ALA A 557 25.52 -19.51 -35.74
CA ALA A 557 24.08 -19.35 -35.95
C ALA A 557 23.56 -20.21 -37.12
N ASP A 558 22.43 -20.88 -36.92
CA ASP A 558 21.75 -21.73 -37.90
C ASP A 558 20.36 -21.15 -38.26
N ASP A 559 19.93 -21.25 -39.54
CA ASP A 559 18.66 -20.70 -40.07
C ASP A 559 18.38 -19.23 -39.65
N LEU A 560 19.43 -18.39 -39.64
CA LEU A 560 19.32 -16.97 -39.29
C LEU A 560 18.78 -16.16 -40.49
N LYS A 561 17.67 -15.45 -40.28
CA LYS A 561 17.05 -14.59 -41.30
C LYS A 561 16.91 -13.16 -40.81
N ILE A 562 17.48 -12.20 -41.52
CA ILE A 562 17.42 -10.79 -41.17
C ILE A 562 16.86 -9.99 -42.35
N GLY A 563 15.80 -9.22 -42.15
CA GLY A 563 15.22 -8.37 -43.20
C GLY A 563 16.19 -7.26 -43.61
N SER A 564 16.67 -6.49 -42.63
CA SER A 564 17.72 -5.49 -42.87
C SER A 564 18.58 -5.19 -41.64
N ILE A 565 19.85 -4.88 -41.87
CA ILE A 565 20.81 -4.38 -40.89
C ILE A 565 21.23 -2.99 -41.30
N THR A 566 21.15 -2.03 -40.39
CA THR A 566 21.67 -0.67 -40.57
C THR A 566 22.63 -0.35 -39.44
N VAL A 567 23.87 0.00 -39.77
CA VAL A 567 24.89 0.41 -38.80
C VAL A 567 25.34 1.84 -39.11
N THR A 568 25.28 2.71 -38.11
CA THR A 568 25.52 4.16 -38.25
C THR A 568 26.32 4.70 -37.06
N GLY A 569 27.20 5.69 -37.27
CA GLY A 569 27.96 6.36 -36.20
C GLY A 569 29.40 6.69 -36.59
N SER A 570 30.12 7.47 -35.78
CA SER A 570 31.55 7.78 -35.95
C SER A 570 32.30 7.30 -34.71
N LEU A 571 33.12 6.26 -34.83
CA LEU A 571 33.86 5.72 -33.68
C LEU A 571 35.19 6.41 -33.42
N ALA A 572 35.64 6.34 -32.16
CA ALA A 572 37.01 6.61 -31.81
C ALA A 572 37.95 5.64 -32.56
N THR A 573 39.11 6.16 -32.97
CA THR A 573 40.10 5.57 -33.86
C THR A 573 40.87 4.38 -33.26
N ALA A 574 40.18 3.39 -32.69
CA ALA A 574 40.82 2.15 -32.24
C ALA A 574 41.14 1.28 -33.47
N ALA A 575 42.40 0.87 -33.58
CA ALA A 575 42.98 0.35 -34.81
C ALA A 575 42.56 -1.08 -35.20
N ASN A 576 41.42 -1.64 -34.76
CA ASN A 576 41.07 -3.06 -35.02
C ASN A 576 39.56 -3.41 -35.00
N THR A 577 38.65 -2.44 -35.01
CA THR A 577 37.20 -2.70 -34.91
C THR A 577 36.55 -2.81 -36.29
N ARG A 578 35.45 -3.56 -36.41
CA ARG A 578 34.69 -3.82 -37.65
C ARG A 578 33.21 -3.47 -37.45
N ASP A 579 32.51 -3.04 -38.49
CA ASP A 579 31.06 -2.78 -38.40
C ASP A 579 30.29 -4.08 -38.12
N MET A 580 30.65 -5.14 -38.85
CA MET A 580 30.02 -6.45 -38.75
C MET A 580 31.02 -7.59 -38.93
N ILE A 581 30.83 -8.67 -38.16
CA ILE A 581 31.56 -9.93 -38.31
C ILE A 581 30.62 -11.14 -38.40
N ILE A 582 30.96 -12.08 -39.28
CA ILE A 582 30.36 -13.41 -39.35
C ILE A 582 31.49 -14.43 -39.29
N THR A 583 31.57 -15.16 -38.17
CA THR A 583 32.64 -16.13 -37.88
C THR A 583 32.24 -17.58 -38.17
N SER A 584 30.97 -17.90 -37.99
CA SER A 584 30.42 -19.21 -38.35
C SER A 584 28.90 -19.13 -38.40
N GLY A 585 28.31 -19.92 -39.29
CA GLY A 585 26.86 -20.02 -39.41
C GLY A 585 26.41 -20.80 -40.64
N LYS A 586 25.20 -21.34 -40.56
CA LYS A 586 24.56 -22.13 -41.61
C LYS A 586 23.23 -21.51 -42.02
N ASP A 587 23.01 -21.36 -43.32
CA ASP A 587 21.77 -20.84 -43.89
C ASP A 587 21.45 -19.41 -43.38
N VAL A 588 22.45 -18.53 -43.38
CA VAL A 588 22.30 -17.11 -43.01
C VAL A 588 21.76 -16.33 -44.22
N HIS A 589 20.57 -15.74 -44.10
CA HIS A 589 19.98 -14.86 -45.12
C HIS A 589 19.79 -13.45 -44.57
N ILE A 590 20.32 -12.45 -45.27
CA ILE A 590 20.16 -11.04 -44.94
C ILE A 590 19.60 -10.32 -46.17
N GLY A 591 18.44 -9.67 -46.03
CA GLY A 591 17.84 -8.91 -47.14
C GLY A 591 18.68 -7.69 -47.51
N GLN A 592 18.90 -6.78 -46.57
CA GLN A 592 19.70 -5.58 -46.83
C GLN A 592 20.70 -5.31 -45.71
N VAL A 593 21.92 -4.91 -46.07
CA VAL A 593 22.92 -4.35 -45.15
C VAL A 593 23.22 -2.92 -45.58
N VAL A 594 23.16 -1.97 -44.65
CA VAL A 594 23.47 -0.56 -44.87
C VAL A 594 24.50 -0.10 -43.84
N LEU A 595 25.67 0.28 -44.32
CA LEU A 595 26.77 0.84 -43.53
C LEU A 595 26.93 2.30 -43.96
N THR A 596 26.59 3.25 -43.09
CA THR A 596 26.50 4.68 -43.49
C THR A 596 27.74 5.51 -43.15
N ALA A 597 28.64 5.01 -42.32
CA ALA A 597 29.89 5.65 -41.93
C ALA A 597 30.87 4.60 -41.34
N PRO A 598 32.19 4.73 -41.57
CA PRO A 598 33.18 3.75 -41.12
C PRO A 598 33.29 3.63 -39.59
N ILE A 599 33.27 2.40 -39.06
CA ILE A 599 33.54 2.10 -37.65
C ILE A 599 35.04 1.85 -37.43
N GLY A 600 35.81 2.93 -37.40
CA GLY A 600 37.25 2.90 -37.09
C GLY A 600 38.14 3.00 -38.34
N THR A 601 39.38 2.50 -38.24
CA THR A 601 40.41 2.66 -39.29
C THR A 601 40.57 1.45 -40.21
N ILE A 602 39.77 0.40 -40.04
CA ILE A 602 39.88 -0.86 -40.79
C ILE A 602 38.47 -1.31 -41.25
N GLU A 603 38.43 -2.32 -42.13
CA GLU A 603 37.35 -2.88 -42.95
C GLU A 603 35.91 -2.81 -42.40
N GLY A 604 34.93 -2.66 -43.30
CA GLY A 604 33.52 -2.58 -42.94
C GLY A 604 32.91 -3.92 -42.50
N PHE A 605 33.07 -4.96 -43.31
CA PHE A 605 32.44 -6.27 -43.10
C PHE A 605 33.48 -7.39 -43.18
N GLN A 606 33.49 -8.31 -42.19
CA GLN A 606 34.35 -9.49 -42.24
C GLN A 606 33.56 -10.80 -42.20
N PHE A 607 33.91 -11.72 -43.10
CA PHE A 607 33.57 -13.13 -43.01
C PHE A 607 34.83 -13.91 -42.65
N ASP A 608 34.86 -14.53 -41.47
CA ASP A 608 35.95 -15.42 -41.05
C ASP A 608 35.40 -16.83 -40.83
N TYR A 609 36.18 -17.90 -41.06
CA TYR A 609 35.76 -19.27 -40.73
C TYR A 609 36.41 -19.74 -39.44
N ASP A 610 35.58 -20.00 -38.43
CA ASP A 610 35.99 -20.68 -37.22
C ASP A 610 35.92 -22.21 -37.38
N ALA A 611 37.09 -22.87 -37.33
CA ALA A 611 37.23 -24.32 -37.43
C ALA A 611 36.54 -25.11 -36.29
N ALA A 612 36.14 -24.44 -35.20
CA ALA A 612 35.36 -25.05 -34.12
C ALA A 612 33.89 -25.32 -34.50
N TYR A 613 33.37 -24.72 -35.57
CA TYR A 613 31.98 -24.82 -36.00
C TYR A 613 31.85 -25.41 -37.42
N ALA A 614 30.64 -25.89 -37.76
CA ALA A 614 30.33 -26.49 -39.06
C ALA A 614 30.73 -25.55 -40.23
N PRO A 615 31.03 -26.07 -41.44
CA PRO A 615 31.38 -25.22 -42.58
C PRO A 615 30.29 -24.20 -42.86
N GLN A 616 30.69 -22.97 -43.19
CA GLN A 616 29.76 -21.93 -43.61
C GLN A 616 29.05 -22.35 -44.90
N GLU A 617 27.74 -22.51 -44.83
CA GLU A 617 26.89 -22.92 -45.97
C GLU A 617 25.77 -21.90 -46.18
N ASN A 618 25.51 -21.54 -47.44
CA ASN A 618 24.40 -20.67 -47.87
C ASN A 618 24.29 -19.30 -47.18
N ILE A 619 25.41 -18.58 -47.03
CA ILE A 619 25.36 -17.17 -46.64
C ILE A 619 24.91 -16.33 -47.83
N VAL A 620 23.77 -15.67 -47.71
CA VAL A 620 23.14 -14.87 -48.77
C VAL A 620 22.83 -13.47 -48.25
N ILE A 621 23.32 -12.46 -48.96
CA ILE A 621 22.97 -11.06 -48.74
C ILE A 621 22.32 -10.53 -50.02
N ASP A 622 21.05 -10.12 -49.98
CA ASP A 622 20.38 -9.67 -51.22
C ASP A 622 20.92 -8.31 -51.68
N SER A 623 21.21 -7.39 -50.76
CA SER A 623 21.76 -6.06 -51.03
C SER A 623 22.72 -5.58 -49.94
N LEU A 624 23.91 -5.12 -50.34
CA LEU A 624 24.85 -4.39 -49.48
C LEU A 624 25.01 -2.94 -49.97
N ILE A 625 24.91 -2.00 -49.06
CA ILE A 625 25.17 -0.58 -49.28
C ILE A 625 26.24 -0.16 -48.28
N SER A 626 27.41 0.22 -48.75
CA SER A 626 28.53 0.67 -47.92
C SER A 626 29.01 2.05 -48.35
N ARG A 627 29.51 2.88 -47.42
CA ARG A 627 30.01 4.23 -47.72
C ARG A 627 31.25 4.56 -46.89
N ASP A 628 32.22 5.19 -47.54
CA ASP A 628 33.36 5.89 -46.91
C ASP A 628 34.32 5.03 -46.05
N HIS A 629 34.50 3.73 -46.33
CA HIS A 629 35.56 2.93 -45.68
C HIS A 629 36.96 3.20 -46.26
N ALA A 630 37.98 3.19 -45.39
CA ALA A 630 39.36 3.50 -45.77
C ALA A 630 40.11 2.34 -46.46
N THR A 631 39.63 1.10 -46.34
CA THR A 631 40.27 -0.11 -46.88
C THR A 631 39.30 -0.98 -47.68
N TRP A 632 38.89 -2.14 -47.15
CA TRP A 632 37.95 -3.05 -47.81
C TRP A 632 36.59 -2.96 -47.10
N ASP A 633 35.53 -2.78 -47.86
CA ASP A 633 34.16 -2.88 -47.35
C ASP A 633 33.79 -4.32 -47.01
N ILE A 634 34.40 -5.29 -47.69
CA ILE A 634 34.27 -6.72 -47.38
C ILE A 634 35.63 -7.41 -47.40
N SER A 635 35.95 -8.13 -46.31
CA SER A 635 37.03 -9.12 -46.22
C SER A 635 36.46 -10.53 -46.03
N VAL A 636 37.11 -11.52 -46.64
CA VAL A 636 36.68 -12.94 -46.63
C VAL A 636 37.89 -13.84 -46.32
N ASP A 637 38.01 -14.23 -45.06
CA ASP A 637 39.07 -15.09 -44.52
C ASP A 637 38.53 -16.49 -44.24
N ASN A 638 39.19 -17.53 -44.74
CA ASN A 638 38.89 -18.94 -44.44
C ASN A 638 37.44 -19.43 -44.67
N ALA A 639 36.50 -18.57 -45.10
CA ALA A 639 35.05 -18.76 -45.24
C ALA A 639 34.61 -19.83 -46.26
N GLY A 640 33.32 -20.16 -46.26
CA GLY A 640 32.65 -20.89 -47.36
C GLY A 640 32.27 -19.94 -48.52
N PRO A 641 31.58 -20.42 -49.58
CA PRO A 641 31.11 -19.54 -50.66
C PRO A 641 30.01 -18.59 -50.17
N ILE A 642 30.25 -17.29 -50.31
CA ILE A 642 29.31 -16.22 -49.93
C ILE A 642 28.62 -15.68 -51.18
N ARG A 643 27.32 -15.42 -51.09
CA ARG A 643 26.53 -14.85 -52.20
C ARG A 643 26.03 -13.45 -51.85
N ILE A 644 26.35 -12.48 -52.69
CA ILE A 644 25.84 -11.12 -52.58
C ILE A 644 25.14 -10.74 -53.88
N GLY A 645 23.85 -10.37 -53.80
CA GLY A 645 23.01 -10.08 -54.97
C GLY A 645 23.24 -8.68 -55.56
N TYR A 646 23.42 -7.68 -54.72
CA TYR A 646 23.67 -6.30 -55.13
C TYR A 646 24.66 -5.63 -54.19
N VAL A 647 25.56 -4.83 -54.76
CA VAL A 647 26.45 -3.93 -54.01
C VAL A 647 26.50 -2.57 -54.69
N ASN A 648 26.56 -1.47 -53.92
CA ASN A 648 26.66 -0.12 -54.48
C ASN A 648 28.08 0.20 -55.01
N ASP A 649 28.15 1.28 -55.79
CA ASP A 649 29.36 1.71 -56.52
C ASP A 649 30.54 2.09 -55.60
N ASP A 650 30.28 2.39 -54.31
CA ASP A 650 31.30 2.80 -53.34
C ASP A 650 31.99 1.61 -52.64
N ALA A 651 31.51 0.37 -52.86
CA ALA A 651 32.03 -0.80 -52.16
C ALA A 651 33.29 -1.39 -52.80
N VAL A 652 34.31 -1.60 -51.98
CA VAL A 652 35.62 -2.15 -52.29
C VAL A 652 35.75 -3.54 -51.64
N PHE A 653 36.18 -4.54 -52.40
CA PHE A 653 36.29 -5.92 -51.94
C PHE A 653 37.74 -6.38 -51.89
N GLU A 654 38.06 -7.22 -50.91
CA GLU A 654 39.27 -8.05 -50.98
C GLU A 654 39.15 -9.10 -52.08
N ALA A 655 40.23 -9.34 -52.83
CA ALA A 655 40.26 -10.34 -53.88
C ALA A 655 40.22 -11.76 -53.26
N SER A 656 39.03 -12.38 -53.23
CA SER A 656 38.84 -13.73 -52.69
C SER A 656 38.15 -14.65 -53.69
N SER A 657 38.68 -15.86 -53.88
CA SER A 657 38.05 -16.92 -54.70
C SER A 657 36.73 -17.44 -54.13
N LYS A 658 36.37 -17.00 -52.93
CA LYS A 658 35.21 -17.46 -52.17
C LYS A 658 34.04 -16.46 -52.16
N LEU A 659 34.26 -15.26 -52.69
CA LEU A 659 33.26 -14.23 -52.84
C LEU A 659 32.57 -14.37 -54.21
N ASN A 660 31.28 -14.71 -54.21
CA ASN A 660 30.46 -14.73 -55.43
C ASN A 660 29.48 -13.54 -55.40
N VAL A 661 29.84 -12.46 -56.07
CA VAL A 661 28.93 -11.34 -56.32
C VAL A 661 28.12 -11.66 -57.58
N TYR A 662 26.79 -11.65 -57.48
CA TYR A 662 25.87 -11.84 -58.60
C TYR A 662 25.18 -10.53 -58.95
N PRO A 663 25.92 -9.50 -59.41
CA PRO A 663 25.30 -8.21 -59.66
C PRO A 663 24.21 -8.37 -60.71
N ARG A 664 23.00 -7.90 -60.41
CA ARG A 664 21.88 -7.90 -61.37
C ARG A 664 22.19 -7.02 -62.60
N ILE A 665 23.12 -6.07 -62.46
CA ILE A 665 23.64 -5.18 -63.51
C ILE A 665 25.14 -4.97 -63.22
N LEU A 666 26.02 -5.36 -64.15
CA LEU A 666 27.44 -4.99 -64.11
C LEU A 666 27.59 -3.62 -64.79
N LYS A 667 27.86 -2.57 -64.00
CA LYS A 667 28.26 -1.26 -64.54
C LYS A 667 29.78 -1.21 -64.64
N ILE A 668 30.28 -0.73 -65.76
CA ILE A 668 31.72 -0.52 -66.00
C ILE A 668 31.86 0.97 -66.29
N GLY A 669 32.79 1.64 -65.60
CA GLY A 669 33.07 3.05 -65.84
C GLY A 669 33.48 3.27 -67.29
N ASP A 670 32.80 4.20 -67.95
CA ASP A 670 33.13 4.66 -69.30
C ASP A 670 34.30 5.65 -69.26
N GLY A 671 35.07 5.73 -70.35
CA GLY A 671 36.06 6.78 -70.52
C GLY A 671 37.39 6.56 -69.77
N ILE A 672 37.69 5.35 -69.31
CA ILE A 672 38.90 5.10 -68.49
C ILE A 672 40.12 4.76 -69.35
N THR A 673 41.28 5.34 -69.02
CA THR A 673 42.55 4.93 -69.62
C THR A 673 42.81 3.46 -69.34
N ALA A 674 43.30 2.71 -70.34
CA ALA A 674 43.59 1.29 -70.22
C ALA A 674 44.34 0.97 -68.91
N PRO A 675 43.75 0.14 -68.03
CA PRO A 675 44.36 -0.21 -66.77
C PRO A 675 45.62 -1.05 -67.00
N PRO A 676 46.65 -0.96 -66.13
CA PRO A 676 47.81 -1.83 -66.20
C PRO A 676 47.41 -3.28 -65.94
N ALA A 677 48.06 -4.23 -66.61
CA ALA A 677 47.78 -5.66 -66.44
C ALA A 677 47.99 -6.11 -64.97
N ALA A 678 46.97 -6.71 -64.39
CA ALA A 678 47.03 -7.31 -63.05
C ALA A 678 47.57 -8.75 -63.10
N SER A 679 48.45 -9.11 -62.17
CA SER A 679 48.95 -10.49 -62.07
C SER A 679 47.79 -11.45 -61.76
N SER A 680 47.69 -12.52 -62.53
CA SER A 680 46.71 -13.62 -62.35
C SER A 680 45.23 -13.28 -62.60
N LEU A 681 44.89 -12.08 -63.11
CA LEU A 681 43.51 -11.67 -63.36
C LEU A 681 43.33 -11.09 -64.77
N ALA A 682 42.11 -11.17 -65.29
CA ALA A 682 41.68 -10.42 -66.46
C ALA A 682 40.77 -9.27 -66.01
N GLN A 683 41.01 -8.06 -66.51
CA GLN A 683 40.27 -6.86 -66.13
C GLN A 683 39.42 -6.38 -67.30
N ILE A 684 38.13 -6.11 -67.06
CA ILE A 684 37.19 -5.55 -68.05
C ILE A 684 37.11 -4.03 -67.86
N TYR A 685 37.22 -3.25 -68.94
CA TYR A 685 37.12 -1.80 -68.92
C TYR A 685 36.47 -1.26 -70.21
N VAL A 686 35.91 -0.06 -70.16
CA VAL A 686 35.52 0.69 -71.36
C VAL A 686 36.62 1.70 -71.65
N ASP A 687 37.27 1.56 -72.80
CA ASP A 687 38.48 2.31 -73.14
C ASP A 687 38.15 3.77 -73.46
N GLY A 688 38.74 4.71 -72.73
CA GLY A 688 38.52 6.13 -72.95
C GLY A 688 39.08 6.68 -74.27
N ALA A 689 39.88 5.91 -75.00
CA ALA A 689 40.36 6.30 -76.33
C ALA A 689 39.29 6.12 -77.43
N ASP A 690 38.48 5.06 -77.35
CA ASP A 690 37.56 4.67 -78.42
C ASP A 690 36.15 4.26 -77.96
N GLY A 691 35.88 4.19 -76.66
CA GLY A 691 34.57 3.82 -76.10
C GLY A 691 34.29 2.32 -76.11
N ASP A 692 35.24 1.50 -76.58
CA ASP A 692 35.05 0.05 -76.71
C ASP A 692 35.13 -0.65 -75.35
N LEU A 693 34.29 -1.67 -75.15
CA LEU A 693 34.42 -2.58 -74.02
C LEU A 693 35.56 -3.57 -74.28
N LYS A 694 36.63 -3.51 -73.48
CA LYS A 694 37.85 -4.32 -73.62
C LYS A 694 38.13 -5.15 -72.36
N VAL A 695 38.91 -6.21 -72.55
CA VAL A 695 39.54 -7.00 -71.49
C VAL A 695 41.05 -6.94 -71.63
N ILE A 696 41.79 -6.69 -70.55
CA ILE A 696 43.24 -6.88 -70.46
C ILE A 696 43.56 -8.11 -69.60
N PHE A 697 44.37 -9.03 -70.12
CA PHE A 697 44.81 -10.24 -69.42
C PHE A 697 46.11 -10.00 -68.64
N ALA A 698 46.41 -10.89 -67.70
CA ALA A 698 47.63 -10.83 -66.87
C ALA A 698 48.95 -10.83 -67.66
N ASP A 699 48.94 -11.33 -68.91
CA ASP A 699 50.08 -11.30 -69.82
C ASP A 699 50.20 -9.98 -70.62
N GLY A 700 49.33 -9.00 -70.36
CA GLY A 700 49.27 -7.71 -71.05
C GLY A 700 48.44 -7.72 -72.33
N THR A 701 47.87 -8.86 -72.74
CA THR A 701 47.04 -8.95 -73.94
C THR A 701 45.73 -8.21 -73.75
N VAL A 702 45.39 -7.30 -74.67
CA VAL A 702 44.08 -6.62 -74.70
C VAL A 702 43.19 -7.22 -75.79
N LYS A 703 41.92 -7.50 -75.45
CA LYS A 703 40.89 -7.95 -76.40
C LYS A 703 39.66 -7.07 -76.29
N THR A 704 39.18 -6.56 -77.42
CA THR A 704 37.87 -5.91 -77.51
C THR A 704 36.77 -6.96 -77.45
N ILE A 705 35.83 -6.75 -76.54
CA ILE A 705 34.64 -7.59 -76.33
C ILE A 705 33.49 -7.04 -77.16
N VAL A 706 33.28 -5.73 -77.09
CA VAL A 706 32.25 -5.01 -77.84
C VAL A 706 32.87 -3.73 -78.37
N THR A 707 32.70 -3.51 -79.67
CA THR A 707 32.99 -2.21 -80.27
C THR A 707 31.77 -1.32 -80.09
N ASP A 708 31.94 -0.14 -79.51
CA ASP A 708 30.88 0.86 -79.55
C ASP A 708 30.85 1.45 -80.97
N THR A 709 29.66 1.61 -81.55
CA THR A 709 29.52 2.11 -82.95
C THR A 709 28.72 3.39 -83.00
#